data_AF-R8BI09-F1
#
_entry.id   AF-R8BI09-F1
#
_cell.length_a   1.000
_cell.length_b   1.000
_cell.length_c   1.000
_cell.angle_alpha   90.00
_cell.angle_beta   90.00
_cell.angle_gamma   90.00
#
_symmetry.space_group_name_H-M   'P 1'
#
loop_
_entity.id
_entity.type
_entity.pdbx_description
1 polymer ?
#
loop_
_entity_poly.entity_id
_entity_poly.type
_entity_poly.pdbx_seq_one_letter_code
_entity_poly.pdbx_strand_id
1 'polypeptide(L)'
;MGERGTLTAAMEIEKRNLRTAALSAMASLCGGPISATTDSGASLQFDIRRILLWVEAIFNSGNDRMKVIGRRALKNLIVYNKDVAILFEHCIAKCYLTDIPRSYFTVVTEVLLEHADYPSPFWRLLGLCLFNLGNDRSEIRVKSAHVLRALEERQQQAKISKIQDFDISISDKTKAVYKLAQYKISERLSKQHTELAFHIFSEFTFFFKDLPPVAQRNVVAVILPWIQAIELKVDPNGGPTAQSYLLLANLLEITIKSSAALHNEVQALWQALATGPYPGNVRLVLDFIMSLCLERREQNFVEYAKQIVVFLASTNSNPAHKVVDFLLLQITPKAMVPNEKRETAPPPPDIVQFPYCADLADVLPVGTKQAGFSLGQLSLILLVDLMVSPVNLQKDNIPVLLQVVTVLWDHYTPLVQEQAREMLVHLIHELVISKLDDSTPASTREEIEDLIESIRRHDRTVVWGYEDSNGKVDDHDTKVPPSMEYLTGEVVKTFELTFPGMKEQWSRLSLTWATTCPVRHLACRSFQIFRCILTSLDQYMLGDMLARLSNTIADEDTEIQTFAMEILTTLKTLISKLDADKLITFPQLFWTTCACLESINEREFLESVEMLNEFLDKVDFQSPNVRRLLLEGQPSKWEGSFDGLQPLLYQGLRSSMCYQATLNTLDKVVRLPTDALVGDDSRVFFTILANFPRFLYELEQDSFSESILKTTENLLTVTIGQGLASIALVLDNYLSKHYQTGDDFIIQMFSALKEYFLPDLDFKMITTLIGCLTNKTPWVKIKTMRILCRIIPEIDMKRSELAGHGSDLISPLLRLLQTEYCMEALDVLDNIMTMSGSSMDKHHLRMSMTRSTSKAIRKEYERTQSLFGIPEDSGWAIPMPAKKTESTRANIHAAFYMCQDVEGVATDATPTPDVEFHADEFPYGYFPPSDRTETMMSDEARADGSMGDLVSKLDSLDDFFDDLSQSPPSDGRSSRTITEYAPDAFESGAQLYDEQILPILHQASNNVSFQNGFADRPLMSRDGNANTMNPGAFASFSRPGLHSRSITSPSAPASYQPHMNDFMSDDELTEDVFSDGDDERPNTGGGDGSFFLENMIKPLAHSTRTRVRRLTGSRSRDERMPELLRSNTAISPQVPKVPDAFLQNSPQGGML
;
A
#
# COMPACT_ATOMS: atom_id res chain seq x y z
N MET A 1 -60.06 -24.24 69.37
CA MET A 1 -59.27 -23.97 68.14
C MET A 1 -57.76 -23.82 68.38
N GLY A 2 -57.29 -23.28 69.52
CA GLY A 2 -55.86 -23.02 69.74
C GLY A 2 -54.91 -24.22 69.52
N GLU A 3 -55.29 -25.41 69.99
CA GLU A 3 -54.42 -26.59 69.99
C GLU A 3 -53.95 -27.04 68.60
N ARG A 4 -54.78 -26.91 67.56
CA ARG A 4 -54.37 -27.24 66.18
C ARG A 4 -53.31 -26.28 65.63
N GLY A 5 -53.29 -25.02 66.08
CA GLY A 5 -52.27 -24.04 65.71
C GLY A 5 -50.94 -24.26 66.45
N THR A 6 -50.99 -24.64 67.73
CA THR A 6 -49.78 -25.02 68.48
C THR A 6 -49.18 -26.33 68.01
N LEU A 7 -49.99 -27.30 67.57
CA LEU A 7 -49.49 -28.60 67.11
C LEU A 7 -48.81 -28.51 65.73
N THR A 8 -49.33 -27.70 64.79
CA THR A 8 -48.60 -27.41 63.54
C THR A 8 -47.35 -26.56 63.80
N ALA A 9 -47.40 -25.57 64.69
CA ALA A 9 -46.22 -24.80 65.07
C ALA A 9 -45.12 -25.66 65.72
N ALA A 10 -45.49 -26.59 66.61
CA ALA A 10 -44.57 -27.55 67.23
C ALA A 10 -43.95 -28.47 66.18
N MET A 11 -44.75 -29.05 65.28
CA MET A 11 -44.26 -29.91 64.19
C MET A 11 -43.36 -29.13 63.22
N GLU A 12 -43.61 -27.85 62.98
CA GLU A 12 -42.72 -27.00 62.16
C GLU A 12 -41.41 -26.66 62.89
N ILE A 13 -41.44 -26.45 64.21
CA ILE A 13 -40.25 -26.29 65.05
C ILE A 13 -39.41 -27.57 65.05
N GLU A 14 -40.02 -28.74 65.19
CA GLU A 14 -39.32 -30.03 65.06
C GLU A 14 -38.75 -30.24 63.67
N LYS A 15 -39.50 -29.95 62.60
CA LYS A 15 -39.00 -29.99 61.21
C LYS A 15 -37.79 -29.07 61.01
N ARG A 16 -37.82 -27.86 61.59
CA ARG A 16 -36.68 -26.91 61.56
C ARG A 16 -35.50 -27.42 62.39
N ASN A 17 -35.73 -28.04 63.55
CA ASN A 17 -34.69 -28.63 64.40
C ASN A 17 -34.04 -29.86 63.75
N LEU A 18 -34.83 -30.80 63.20
CA LEU A 18 -34.35 -31.97 62.47
C LEU A 18 -33.52 -31.58 61.24
N ARG A 19 -34.00 -30.60 60.45
CA ARG A 19 -33.22 -30.04 59.33
C ARG A 19 -31.90 -29.43 59.83
N THR A 20 -31.91 -28.73 60.96
CA THR A 20 -30.69 -28.14 61.54
C THR A 20 -29.71 -29.22 62.04
N ALA A 21 -30.21 -30.29 62.66
CA ALA A 21 -29.41 -31.43 63.11
C ALA A 21 -28.78 -32.19 61.92
N ALA A 22 -29.57 -32.50 60.89
CA ALA A 22 -29.08 -33.15 59.67
C ALA A 22 -27.99 -32.33 58.97
N LEU A 23 -28.20 -31.02 58.78
CA LEU A 23 -27.18 -30.13 58.21
C LEU A 23 -25.92 -30.06 59.10
N SER A 24 -26.06 -30.09 60.42
CA SER A 24 -24.91 -30.10 61.36
C SER A 24 -24.14 -31.43 61.35
N ALA A 25 -24.83 -32.56 61.10
CA ALA A 25 -24.19 -33.85 60.88
C ALA A 25 -23.41 -33.85 59.56
N MET A 26 -24.03 -33.44 58.44
CA MET A 26 -23.36 -33.30 57.15
C MET A 26 -22.16 -32.34 57.22
N ALA A 27 -22.30 -31.20 57.90
CA ALA A 27 -21.19 -30.26 58.13
C ALA A 27 -20.04 -30.86 58.95
N SER A 28 -20.29 -31.90 59.75
CA SER A 28 -19.27 -32.65 60.47
C SER A 28 -18.61 -33.73 59.60
N LEU A 29 -19.36 -34.34 58.67
CA LEU A 29 -18.82 -35.27 57.67
C LEU A 29 -17.84 -34.59 56.67
N CYS A 30 -17.94 -33.27 56.49
CA CYS A 30 -16.94 -32.49 55.75
C CYS A 30 -15.53 -32.49 56.39
N GLY A 31 -15.36 -33.01 57.62
CA GLY A 31 -14.06 -33.11 58.30
C GLY A 31 -13.29 -34.39 57.94
N GLY A 32 -13.17 -34.68 56.65
CA GLY A 32 -12.51 -35.89 56.14
C GLY A 32 -12.05 -35.73 54.68
N PRO A 33 -11.30 -36.70 54.15
CA PRO A 33 -10.74 -36.64 52.80
C PRO A 33 -11.82 -36.72 51.72
N ILE A 34 -11.73 -35.83 50.74
CA ILE A 34 -12.58 -35.75 49.53
C ILE A 34 -12.26 -36.89 48.55
N SER A 35 -11.02 -37.37 48.55
CA SER A 35 -10.53 -38.47 47.73
C SER A 35 -9.75 -39.47 48.58
N ALA A 36 -10.06 -40.76 48.44
CA ALA A 36 -9.35 -41.85 49.09
C ALA A 36 -9.12 -43.01 48.11
N THR A 37 -7.88 -43.45 47.96
CA THR A 37 -7.54 -44.68 47.23
C THR A 37 -7.73 -45.87 48.16
N THR A 38 -8.45 -46.90 47.70
CA THR A 38 -8.61 -48.16 48.45
C THR A 38 -7.34 -49.01 48.36
N ASP A 39 -7.21 -50.01 49.26
CA ASP A 39 -6.11 -50.99 49.21
C ASP A 39 -6.08 -51.81 47.91
N SER A 40 -7.18 -51.81 47.14
CA SER A 40 -7.30 -52.39 45.80
C SER A 40 -6.95 -51.44 44.65
N GLY A 41 -6.45 -50.23 44.94
CA GLY A 41 -6.04 -49.24 43.95
C GLY A 41 -7.19 -48.42 43.33
N ALA A 42 -8.43 -48.59 43.77
CA ALA A 42 -9.57 -47.81 43.25
C ALA A 42 -9.65 -46.44 43.93
N SER A 43 -9.69 -45.36 43.13
CA SER A 43 -9.87 -44.00 43.64
C SER A 43 -11.35 -43.70 43.88
N LEU A 44 -11.74 -43.47 45.14
CA LEU A 44 -13.06 -42.99 45.52
C LEU A 44 -12.99 -41.47 45.73
N GLN A 45 -13.71 -40.68 44.94
CA GLN A 45 -13.71 -39.22 45.01
C GLN A 45 -15.13 -38.66 45.10
N PHE A 46 -15.36 -37.71 46.00
CA PHE A 46 -16.60 -36.95 46.09
C PHE A 46 -16.66 -35.81 45.06
N ASP A 47 -17.85 -35.55 44.50
CA ASP A 47 -18.11 -34.41 43.62
C ASP A 47 -18.03 -33.08 44.41
N ILE A 48 -16.87 -32.43 44.30
CA ILE A 48 -16.55 -31.14 44.93
C ILE A 48 -17.55 -30.06 44.52
N ARG A 49 -18.02 -30.04 43.26
CA ARG A 49 -18.97 -29.04 42.75
C ARG A 49 -20.31 -29.17 43.45
N ARG A 50 -20.83 -30.40 43.63
CA ARG A 50 -22.07 -30.66 44.39
C ARG A 50 -21.96 -30.27 45.85
N ILE A 51 -20.82 -30.55 46.51
CA ILE A 51 -20.62 -30.17 47.92
C ILE A 51 -20.58 -28.65 48.07
N LEU A 52 -19.89 -27.93 47.18
CA LEU A 52 -19.84 -26.47 47.20
C LEU A 52 -21.20 -25.82 46.92
N LEU A 53 -21.97 -26.33 45.95
CA LEU A 53 -23.34 -25.88 45.68
C LEU A 53 -24.27 -26.11 46.89
N TRP A 54 -24.08 -27.21 47.63
CA TRP A 54 -24.83 -27.47 48.88
C TRP A 54 -24.45 -26.48 50.00
N VAL A 55 -23.17 -26.13 50.16
CA VAL A 55 -22.73 -25.07 51.08
C VAL A 55 -23.30 -23.69 50.68
N GLU A 56 -23.30 -23.38 49.39
CA GLU A 56 -23.86 -22.13 48.86
C GLU A 56 -25.38 -22.04 49.08
N ALA A 57 -26.11 -23.14 48.91
CA ALA A 57 -27.53 -23.23 49.26
C ALA A 57 -27.80 -23.05 50.76
N ILE A 58 -26.88 -23.48 51.64
CA ILE A 58 -26.96 -23.20 53.09
C ILE A 58 -26.74 -21.71 53.36
N PHE A 59 -25.78 -21.06 52.70
CA PHE A 59 -25.55 -19.62 52.90
C PHE A 59 -26.72 -18.76 52.40
N ASN A 60 -27.36 -19.15 51.30
CA ASN A 60 -28.55 -18.51 50.75
C ASN A 60 -29.83 -18.71 51.59
N SER A 61 -29.84 -19.62 52.58
CA SER A 61 -31.02 -19.93 53.40
C SER A 61 -31.51 -18.81 54.35
N GLY A 62 -30.86 -17.64 54.34
CA GLY A 62 -31.20 -16.44 55.13
C GLY A 62 -30.91 -16.55 56.64
N ASN A 63 -31.04 -17.74 57.23
CA ASN A 63 -30.93 -18.00 58.67
C ASN A 63 -29.48 -18.04 59.16
N ASP A 64 -29.12 -17.19 60.14
CA ASP A 64 -27.75 -17.13 60.67
C ASP A 64 -27.28 -18.42 61.37
N ARG A 65 -28.19 -19.20 61.99
CA ARG A 65 -27.86 -20.53 62.54
C ARG A 65 -27.46 -21.52 61.44
N MET A 66 -28.07 -21.41 60.26
CA MET A 66 -27.69 -22.19 59.09
C MET A 66 -26.37 -21.68 58.50
N LYS A 67 -26.14 -20.37 58.44
CA LYS A 67 -24.83 -19.80 58.02
C LYS A 67 -23.67 -20.24 58.93
N VAL A 68 -23.89 -20.38 60.25
CA VAL A 68 -22.89 -20.97 61.17
C VAL A 68 -22.56 -22.42 60.78
N ILE A 69 -23.57 -23.23 60.49
CA ILE A 69 -23.39 -24.63 60.07
C ILE A 69 -22.66 -24.70 58.71
N GLY A 70 -23.03 -23.86 57.74
CA GLY A 70 -22.34 -23.77 56.44
C GLY A 70 -20.88 -23.33 56.57
N ARG A 71 -20.58 -22.38 57.49
CA ARG A 71 -19.19 -21.98 57.76
C ARG A 71 -18.39 -23.11 58.40
N ARG A 72 -18.97 -23.87 59.34
CA ARG A 72 -18.35 -25.07 59.91
C ARG A 72 -18.09 -26.15 58.85
N ALA A 73 -19.07 -26.40 57.97
CA ALA A 73 -18.92 -27.34 56.87
C ALA A 73 -17.74 -26.97 55.96
N LEU A 74 -17.70 -25.71 55.52
CA LEU A 74 -16.65 -25.20 54.64
C LEU A 74 -15.27 -25.19 55.31
N LYS A 75 -15.20 -24.77 56.58
CA LYS A 75 -13.95 -24.77 57.37
C LYS A 75 -13.39 -26.18 57.51
N ASN A 76 -14.23 -27.15 57.87
CA ASN A 76 -13.85 -28.55 57.92
C ASN A 76 -13.36 -29.03 56.54
N LEU A 77 -14.11 -28.74 55.48
CA LEU A 77 -13.77 -29.18 54.12
C LEU A 77 -12.38 -28.68 53.70
N ILE A 78 -12.06 -27.41 53.97
CA ILE A 78 -10.75 -26.81 53.66
C ILE A 78 -9.63 -27.40 54.55
N VAL A 79 -9.83 -27.43 55.87
CA VAL A 79 -8.78 -27.82 56.84
C VAL A 79 -8.32 -29.26 56.68
N TYR A 80 -9.22 -30.16 56.30
CA TYR A 80 -8.95 -31.60 56.13
C TYR A 80 -8.56 -31.99 54.70
N ASN A 81 -8.52 -31.04 53.75
CA ASN A 81 -8.20 -31.29 52.33
C ASN A 81 -7.20 -30.27 51.76
N LYS A 82 -6.13 -30.00 52.51
CA LYS A 82 -5.12 -28.98 52.17
C LYS A 82 -4.46 -29.21 50.81
N ASP A 83 -4.32 -30.47 50.41
CA ASP A 83 -3.71 -30.89 49.15
C ASP A 83 -4.60 -30.61 47.93
N VAL A 84 -5.90 -30.33 48.14
CA VAL A 84 -6.88 -30.02 47.08
C VAL A 84 -6.95 -28.49 46.88
N ALA A 85 -5.90 -27.90 46.31
CA ALA A 85 -5.74 -26.45 46.14
C ALA A 85 -6.99 -25.74 45.56
N ILE A 86 -7.62 -26.35 44.55
CA ILE A 86 -8.85 -25.88 43.86
C ILE A 86 -9.97 -25.53 44.84
N LEU A 87 -10.09 -26.25 45.95
CA LEU A 87 -11.12 -25.99 46.97
C LEU A 87 -10.91 -24.63 47.65
N PHE A 88 -9.66 -24.30 47.99
CA PHE A 88 -9.33 -23.03 48.63
C PHE A 88 -9.38 -21.89 47.62
N GLU A 89 -8.93 -22.10 46.40
CA GLU A 89 -9.04 -21.16 45.28
C GLU A 89 -10.50 -20.79 44.98
N HIS A 90 -11.42 -21.76 44.95
CA HIS A 90 -12.85 -21.49 44.81
C HIS A 90 -13.38 -20.61 45.95
N CYS A 91 -12.91 -20.83 47.19
CA CYS A 91 -13.31 -20.02 48.34
C CYS A 91 -12.80 -18.57 48.24
N ILE A 92 -11.59 -18.36 47.70
CA ILE A 92 -11.05 -17.04 47.39
C ILE A 92 -11.88 -16.36 46.29
N ALA A 93 -12.14 -17.04 45.17
CA ALA A 93 -12.96 -16.52 44.07
C ALA A 93 -14.38 -16.09 44.54
N LYS A 94 -15.03 -16.89 45.39
CA LYS A 94 -16.34 -16.54 45.99
C LYS A 94 -16.30 -15.31 46.91
N CYS A 95 -15.13 -14.91 47.41
CA CYS A 95 -14.95 -13.66 48.17
C CYS A 95 -14.87 -12.40 47.28
N TYR A 96 -14.51 -12.55 46.00
CA TYR A 96 -14.56 -11.48 45.01
C TYR A 96 -15.96 -11.34 44.40
N LEU A 97 -16.55 -12.46 43.97
CA LEU A 97 -17.65 -12.48 43.00
C LEU A 97 -19.09 -12.56 43.58
N THR A 98 -19.30 -12.68 44.89
CA THR A 98 -20.64 -12.91 45.46
C THR A 98 -21.13 -11.79 46.39
N ASP A 99 -22.46 -11.64 46.49
CA ASP A 99 -23.13 -10.84 47.54
C ASP A 99 -23.07 -11.48 48.95
N ILE A 100 -22.53 -12.71 49.05
CA ILE A 100 -22.38 -13.46 50.31
C ILE A 100 -20.91 -13.57 50.78
N PRO A 101 -20.00 -12.60 50.52
CA PRO A 101 -18.57 -12.81 50.73
C PRO A 101 -18.26 -12.95 52.22
N ARG A 102 -19.09 -12.36 53.11
CA ARG A 102 -18.96 -12.45 54.58
C ARG A 102 -18.83 -13.89 55.08
N SER A 103 -19.49 -14.87 54.45
CA SER A 103 -19.43 -16.28 54.86
C SER A 103 -18.14 -16.95 54.43
N TYR A 104 -17.80 -16.89 53.14
CA TYR A 104 -16.55 -17.44 52.59
C TYR A 104 -15.32 -16.74 53.21
N PHE A 105 -15.29 -15.41 53.21
CA PHE A 105 -14.20 -14.61 53.76
C PHE A 105 -14.01 -14.84 55.26
N THR A 106 -15.09 -15.05 56.03
CA THR A 106 -14.95 -15.42 57.45
C THR A 106 -14.27 -16.78 57.62
N VAL A 107 -14.60 -17.77 56.79
CA VAL A 107 -13.93 -19.08 56.85
C VAL A 107 -12.48 -18.99 56.40
N VAL A 108 -12.20 -18.30 55.28
CA VAL A 108 -10.84 -18.11 54.78
C VAL A 108 -9.97 -17.39 55.80
N THR A 109 -10.45 -16.29 56.39
CA THR A 109 -9.73 -15.56 57.45
C THR A 109 -9.54 -16.38 58.73
N GLU A 110 -10.50 -17.19 59.16
CA GLU A 110 -10.32 -18.13 60.29
C GLU A 110 -9.26 -19.19 59.98
N VAL A 111 -9.32 -19.86 58.82
CA VAL A 111 -8.34 -20.88 58.41
C VAL A 111 -6.93 -20.31 58.33
N LEU A 112 -6.76 -19.12 57.75
CA LEU A 112 -5.45 -18.45 57.63
C LEU A 112 -4.88 -18.04 58.98
N LEU A 113 -5.71 -17.71 59.98
CA LEU A 113 -5.23 -17.36 61.33
C LEU A 113 -4.91 -18.60 62.17
N GLU A 114 -5.71 -19.66 62.07
CA GLU A 114 -5.55 -20.91 62.84
C GLU A 114 -4.49 -21.86 62.28
N HIS A 115 -4.19 -21.78 60.97
CA HIS A 115 -3.17 -22.59 60.32
C HIS A 115 -2.16 -21.69 59.61
N ALA A 116 -1.03 -21.44 60.28
CA ALA A 116 0.03 -20.58 59.77
C ALA A 116 0.61 -21.10 58.43
N ASP A 117 0.82 -22.42 58.36
CA ASP A 117 1.46 -23.14 57.26
C ASP A 117 0.44 -23.65 56.21
N TYR A 118 -0.67 -22.93 56.00
CA TYR A 118 -1.64 -23.34 54.98
C TYR A 118 -1.07 -23.10 53.58
N PRO A 119 -1.07 -24.09 52.65
CA PRO A 119 -0.48 -23.96 51.32
C PRO A 119 -1.26 -22.96 50.46
N SER A 120 -0.76 -21.74 50.34
CA SER A 120 -1.29 -20.72 49.43
C SER A 120 -0.24 -19.66 49.10
N PRO A 121 -0.14 -19.19 47.84
CA PRO A 121 0.83 -18.16 47.48
C PRO A 121 0.49 -16.81 48.14
N PHE A 122 1.52 -16.17 48.71
CA PHE A 122 1.36 -14.94 49.51
C PHE A 122 0.71 -13.78 48.73
N TRP A 123 1.02 -13.61 47.43
CA TRP A 123 0.39 -12.58 46.60
C TRP A 123 -1.13 -12.73 46.53
N ARG A 124 -1.67 -13.97 46.55
CA ARG A 124 -3.11 -14.22 46.45
C ARG A 124 -3.85 -13.80 47.72
N LEU A 125 -3.23 -14.05 48.86
CA LEU A 125 -3.76 -13.65 50.16
C LEU A 125 -3.68 -12.12 50.34
N LEU A 126 -2.61 -11.51 49.81
CA LEU A 126 -2.39 -10.07 49.76
C LEU A 126 -3.44 -9.37 48.88
N GLY A 127 -3.68 -9.85 47.66
CA GLY A 127 -4.73 -9.36 46.76
C GLY A 127 -6.12 -9.43 47.40
N LEU A 128 -6.48 -10.59 47.97
CA LEU A 128 -7.75 -10.80 48.66
C LEU A 128 -7.97 -9.84 49.84
N CYS A 129 -6.93 -9.59 50.63
CA CYS A 129 -6.99 -8.64 51.76
C CYS A 129 -7.09 -7.19 51.27
N LEU A 130 -6.33 -6.81 50.23
CA LEU A 130 -6.38 -5.48 49.61
C LEU A 130 -7.76 -5.18 49.03
N PHE A 131 -8.43 -6.15 48.40
CA PHE A 131 -9.82 -6.03 47.95
C PHE A 131 -10.78 -5.81 49.12
N ASN A 132 -10.71 -6.66 50.15
CA ASN A 132 -11.66 -6.65 51.27
C ASN A 132 -11.45 -5.49 52.27
N LEU A 133 -10.27 -4.86 52.31
CA LEU A 133 -10.06 -3.55 52.94
C LEU A 133 -10.96 -2.45 52.33
N GLY A 134 -11.53 -2.67 51.14
CA GLY A 134 -12.48 -1.76 50.51
C GLY A 134 -13.95 -2.00 50.82
N ASN A 135 -14.29 -3.04 51.60
CA ASN A 135 -15.68 -3.44 51.82
C ASN A 135 -16.46 -2.40 52.64
N ASP A 136 -17.75 -2.20 52.36
CA ASP A 136 -18.60 -1.28 53.14
C ASP A 136 -18.73 -1.68 54.62
N ARG A 137 -18.59 -2.97 54.96
CA ARG A 137 -18.69 -3.48 56.33
C ARG A 137 -17.34 -3.40 57.06
N SER A 138 -17.27 -2.63 58.14
CA SER A 138 -16.07 -2.49 58.98
C SER A 138 -15.55 -3.83 59.53
N GLU A 139 -16.43 -4.77 59.89
CA GLU A 139 -16.05 -6.14 60.29
C GLU A 139 -15.11 -6.82 59.27
N ILE A 140 -15.40 -6.67 57.98
CA ILE A 140 -14.66 -7.32 56.89
C ILE A 140 -13.31 -6.61 56.71
N ARG A 141 -13.29 -5.27 56.74
CA ARG A 141 -12.04 -4.49 56.63
C ARG A 141 -11.10 -4.73 57.81
N VAL A 142 -11.60 -4.76 59.05
CA VAL A 142 -10.80 -5.03 60.25
C VAL A 142 -10.23 -6.45 60.23
N LYS A 143 -11.03 -7.46 59.83
CA LYS A 143 -10.51 -8.82 59.59
C LYS A 143 -9.42 -8.84 58.52
N SER A 144 -9.60 -8.12 57.42
CA SER A 144 -8.59 -8.00 56.35
C SER A 144 -7.28 -7.40 56.90
N ALA A 145 -7.37 -6.32 57.67
CA ALA A 145 -6.23 -5.64 58.29
C ALA A 145 -5.51 -6.48 59.37
N HIS A 146 -6.21 -7.43 60.00
CA HIS A 146 -5.63 -8.35 60.97
C HIS A 146 -4.92 -9.52 60.27
N VAL A 147 -5.56 -10.16 59.30
CA VAL A 147 -4.96 -11.24 58.51
C VAL A 147 -3.74 -10.74 57.73
N LEU A 148 -3.82 -9.54 57.14
CA LEU A 148 -2.72 -8.95 56.39
C LEU A 148 -1.46 -8.75 57.27
N ARG A 149 -1.61 -8.26 58.51
CA ARG A 149 -0.51 -8.23 59.50
C ARG A 149 0.02 -9.62 59.85
N ALA A 150 -0.88 -10.56 60.15
CA ALA A 150 -0.50 -11.93 60.47
C ALA A 150 0.20 -12.67 59.30
N LEU A 151 0.04 -12.19 58.06
CA LEU A 151 0.75 -12.68 56.88
C LEU A 151 2.11 -11.99 56.68
N GLU A 152 2.21 -10.67 56.94
CA GLU A 152 3.50 -9.95 56.98
C GLU A 152 4.44 -10.56 58.05
N GLU A 153 3.93 -10.81 59.25
CA GLU A 153 4.67 -11.38 60.38
C GLU A 153 5.24 -12.79 60.13
N ARG A 154 4.70 -13.53 59.14
CA ARG A 154 5.16 -14.86 58.75
C ARG A 154 6.28 -14.85 57.70
N GLN A 155 6.51 -13.73 57.03
CA GLN A 155 7.53 -13.65 55.98
C GLN A 155 8.93 -13.49 56.59
N GLN A 156 9.88 -14.32 56.16
CA GLN A 156 11.25 -14.34 56.66
C GLN A 156 12.04 -13.04 56.39
N GLN A 157 11.48 -12.12 55.60
CA GLN A 157 12.07 -10.85 55.17
C GLN A 157 11.22 -9.64 55.61
N ALA A 158 10.38 -9.80 56.64
CA ALA A 158 9.35 -8.84 57.05
C ALA A 158 9.85 -7.40 57.26
N LYS A 159 9.65 -6.56 56.24
CA LYS A 159 9.60 -5.10 56.38
C LYS A 159 8.22 -4.76 56.95
N ILE A 160 8.15 -4.08 58.09
CA ILE A 160 6.88 -3.81 58.78
C ILE A 160 6.21 -2.60 58.12
N SER A 161 5.16 -2.83 57.31
CA SER A 161 4.37 -1.78 56.63
C SER A 161 3.62 -0.82 57.57
N LYS A 162 3.60 -1.11 58.89
CA LYS A 162 2.88 -0.36 59.92
C LYS A 162 1.40 -0.14 59.59
N ILE A 163 0.72 -1.20 59.13
CA ILE A 163 -0.71 -1.14 58.73
C ILE A 163 -1.60 -0.66 59.89
N GLN A 164 -1.19 -0.91 61.13
CA GLN A 164 -1.81 -0.40 62.36
C GLN A 164 -1.99 1.14 62.39
N ASP A 165 -1.16 1.91 61.68
CA ASP A 165 -1.30 3.37 61.56
C ASP A 165 -2.69 3.79 61.04
N PHE A 166 -3.36 2.89 60.31
CA PHE A 166 -4.65 3.12 59.68
C PHE A 166 -5.84 2.50 60.43
N ASP A 167 -5.66 1.82 61.57
CA ASP A 167 -6.74 1.04 62.22
C ASP A 167 -7.98 1.87 62.56
N ILE A 168 -7.79 3.14 62.92
CA ILE A 168 -8.86 4.12 63.12
C ILE A 168 -9.64 4.34 61.81
N SER A 169 -8.92 4.64 60.72
CA SER A 169 -9.50 4.91 59.40
C SER A 169 -10.15 3.68 58.77
N ILE A 170 -9.61 2.48 59.00
CA ILE A 170 -10.18 1.19 58.57
C ILE A 170 -11.50 0.93 59.30
N SER A 171 -11.59 1.31 60.57
CA SER A 171 -12.79 1.13 61.41
C SER A 171 -13.91 2.15 61.14
N ASP A 172 -13.60 3.27 60.50
CA ASP A 172 -14.53 4.39 60.24
C ASP A 172 -15.70 4.01 59.32
N LYS A 173 -16.87 4.65 59.50
CA LYS A 173 -18.05 4.42 58.65
C LYS A 173 -18.02 5.23 57.34
N THR A 174 -17.16 6.24 57.28
CA THR A 174 -17.09 7.24 56.21
C THR A 174 -16.34 6.69 55.00
N LYS A 175 -17.00 6.58 53.84
CA LYS A 175 -16.42 5.96 52.63
C LYS A 175 -15.07 6.56 52.23
N ALA A 176 -14.97 7.90 52.19
CA ALA A 176 -13.73 8.59 51.85
C ALA A 176 -12.55 8.21 52.79
N VAL A 177 -12.81 7.98 54.08
CA VAL A 177 -11.78 7.70 55.09
C VAL A 177 -11.21 6.28 54.92
N TYR A 178 -12.06 5.25 54.89
CA TYR A 178 -11.56 3.87 54.74
C TYR A 178 -11.06 3.57 53.33
N LYS A 179 -11.57 4.25 52.28
CA LYS A 179 -11.02 4.13 50.92
C LYS A 179 -9.66 4.79 50.77
N LEU A 180 -9.44 5.96 51.38
CA LEU A 180 -8.10 6.57 51.42
C LEU A 180 -7.10 5.71 52.21
N ALA A 181 -7.55 5.04 53.29
CA ALA A 181 -6.74 4.05 53.99
C ALA A 181 -6.41 2.83 53.11
N GLN A 182 -7.41 2.25 52.41
CA GLN A 182 -7.21 1.16 51.45
C GLN A 182 -6.14 1.51 50.40
N TYR A 183 -6.23 2.70 49.79
CA TYR A 183 -5.24 3.21 48.84
C TYR A 183 -3.84 3.31 49.45
N LYS A 184 -3.69 3.98 50.60
CA LYS A 184 -2.38 4.19 51.25
C LYS A 184 -1.75 2.91 51.78
N ILE A 185 -2.55 1.90 52.12
CA ILE A 185 -2.05 0.56 52.47
C ILE A 185 -1.51 -0.12 51.20
N SER A 186 -2.25 -0.08 50.08
CA SER A 186 -1.77 -0.58 48.79
C SER A 186 -0.47 0.09 48.34
N GLU A 187 -0.38 1.41 48.48
CA GLU A 187 0.80 2.23 48.15
C GLU A 187 2.04 1.91 49.01
N ARG A 188 1.85 1.54 50.28
CA ARG A 188 2.96 1.07 51.14
C ARG A 188 3.41 -0.33 50.75
N LEU A 189 2.48 -1.20 50.37
CA LEU A 189 2.76 -2.61 50.04
C LEU A 189 3.43 -2.75 48.68
N SER A 190 2.98 -2.02 47.65
CA SER A 190 3.60 -2.08 46.31
C SER A 190 5.06 -1.66 46.32
N LYS A 191 5.42 -0.65 47.12
CA LYS A 191 6.80 -0.17 47.32
C LYS A 191 7.70 -1.12 48.12
N GLN A 192 7.12 -2.13 48.79
CA GLN A 192 7.88 -3.12 49.57
C GLN A 192 7.97 -4.48 48.88
N HIS A 193 6.98 -4.80 48.03
CA HIS A 193 6.77 -6.06 47.33
C HIS A 193 6.66 -5.88 45.80
N THR A 194 7.56 -5.09 45.20
CA THR A 194 7.55 -4.78 43.76
C THR A 194 7.56 -6.05 42.89
N GLU A 195 8.19 -7.13 43.38
CA GLU A 195 8.25 -8.44 42.76
C GLU A 195 6.88 -9.14 42.59
N LEU A 196 5.87 -8.75 43.37
CA LEU A 196 4.52 -9.34 43.32
C LEU A 196 3.57 -8.59 42.37
N ALA A 197 3.97 -7.44 41.81
CA ALA A 197 3.06 -6.54 41.10
C ALA A 197 2.33 -7.19 39.92
N PHE A 198 3.04 -7.97 39.09
CA PHE A 198 2.44 -8.72 37.98
C PHE A 198 1.41 -9.77 38.43
N HIS A 199 1.69 -10.48 39.53
CA HIS A 199 0.78 -11.48 40.10
C HIS A 199 -0.49 -10.83 40.68
N ILE A 200 -0.31 -9.76 41.47
CA ILE A 200 -1.39 -8.96 42.06
C ILE A 200 -2.30 -8.40 40.96
N PHE A 201 -1.72 -7.79 39.93
CA PHE A 201 -2.47 -7.26 38.80
C PHE A 201 -3.22 -8.36 38.05
N SER A 202 -2.54 -9.47 37.70
CA SER A 202 -3.15 -10.60 36.99
C SER A 202 -4.37 -11.18 37.74
N GLU A 203 -4.27 -11.40 39.06
CA GLU A 203 -5.42 -11.83 39.88
C GLU A 203 -6.57 -10.81 39.87
N PHE A 204 -6.27 -9.52 40.01
CA PHE A 204 -7.30 -8.48 39.95
C PHE A 204 -7.98 -8.41 38.58
N THR A 205 -7.24 -8.63 37.49
CA THR A 205 -7.80 -8.66 36.13
C THR A 205 -8.64 -9.91 35.85
N PHE A 206 -8.29 -11.07 36.41
CA PHE A 206 -9.07 -12.32 36.27
C PHE A 206 -10.53 -12.13 36.67
N PHE A 207 -10.77 -11.47 37.81
CA PHE A 207 -12.11 -11.19 38.33
C PHE A 207 -12.74 -9.90 37.76
N PHE A 208 -12.00 -9.04 37.06
CA PHE A 208 -12.44 -7.68 36.73
C PHE A 208 -13.71 -7.65 35.88
N LYS A 209 -13.82 -8.53 34.89
CA LYS A 209 -14.98 -8.65 33.99
C LYS A 209 -16.28 -9.09 34.69
N ASP A 210 -16.16 -9.86 35.77
CA ASP A 210 -17.28 -10.42 36.54
C ASP A 210 -17.68 -9.53 37.73
N LEU A 211 -16.96 -8.43 37.98
CA LEU A 211 -17.25 -7.48 39.05
C LEU A 211 -18.19 -6.36 38.59
N PRO A 212 -19.13 -5.88 39.44
CA PRO A 212 -19.98 -4.73 39.11
C PRO A 212 -19.14 -3.44 39.01
N PRO A 213 -19.57 -2.40 38.25
CA PRO A 213 -18.77 -1.19 38.01
C PRO A 213 -18.25 -0.47 39.26
N VAL A 214 -19.01 -0.46 40.35
CA VAL A 214 -18.56 0.13 41.63
C VAL A 214 -17.40 -0.67 42.25
N ALA A 215 -17.35 -1.99 42.05
CA ALA A 215 -16.23 -2.83 42.47
C ALA A 215 -15.04 -2.72 41.49
N GLN A 216 -15.27 -2.64 40.18
CA GLN A 216 -14.23 -2.37 39.18
C GLN A 216 -13.47 -1.07 39.48
N ARG A 217 -14.17 0.04 39.75
CA ARG A 217 -13.57 1.32 40.21
C ARG A 217 -12.71 1.16 41.47
N ASN A 218 -13.16 0.34 42.42
CA ASN A 218 -12.41 0.06 43.64
C ASN A 218 -11.15 -0.79 43.38
N VAL A 219 -11.20 -1.71 42.42
CA VAL A 219 -10.03 -2.50 41.99
C VAL A 219 -9.00 -1.59 41.33
N VAL A 220 -9.40 -0.71 40.41
CA VAL A 220 -8.50 0.29 39.80
C VAL A 220 -7.79 1.10 40.88
N ALA A 221 -8.54 1.69 41.83
CA ALA A 221 -7.95 2.46 42.93
C ALA A 221 -6.94 1.65 43.79
N VAL A 222 -7.09 0.32 43.88
CA VAL A 222 -6.15 -0.55 44.60
C VAL A 222 -4.90 -0.86 43.77
N ILE A 223 -5.02 -1.07 42.46
CA ILE A 223 -3.90 -1.51 41.60
C ILE A 223 -3.04 -0.36 41.05
N LEU A 224 -3.52 0.89 41.03
CA LEU A 224 -2.75 2.05 40.55
C LEU A 224 -1.32 2.13 41.16
N PRO A 225 -1.12 2.00 42.50
CA PRO A 225 0.23 2.05 43.09
C PRO A 225 1.10 0.83 42.78
N TRP A 226 0.52 -0.28 42.30
CA TRP A 226 1.26 -1.47 41.86
C TRP A 226 1.75 -1.30 40.42
N ILE A 227 0.91 -0.77 39.53
CA ILE A 227 1.28 -0.48 38.15
C ILE A 227 2.38 0.60 38.08
N GLN A 228 2.31 1.63 38.94
CA GLN A 228 3.36 2.65 39.10
C GLN A 228 4.73 2.07 39.53
N ALA A 229 4.78 0.84 40.04
CA ALA A 229 6.01 0.18 40.47
C ALA A 229 6.59 -0.79 39.42
N ILE A 230 5.91 -0.99 38.29
CA ILE A 230 6.30 -1.98 37.27
C ILE A 230 7.32 -1.39 36.28
N GLU A 231 8.38 -2.17 36.03
CA GLU A 231 9.33 -2.00 34.94
C GLU A 231 8.99 -3.00 33.83
N LEU A 232 8.66 -2.52 32.63
CA LEU A 232 8.46 -3.37 31.45
C LEU A 232 9.80 -3.79 30.83
N LYS A 233 9.87 -5.03 30.35
CA LYS A 233 11.12 -5.64 29.86
C LYS A 233 10.93 -6.37 28.53
N VAL A 234 11.87 -6.11 27.63
CA VAL A 234 12.01 -6.82 26.35
C VAL A 234 12.79 -8.11 26.59
N ASP A 235 12.38 -9.18 25.92
CA ASP A 235 13.06 -10.47 25.86
C ASP A 235 14.24 -10.41 24.86
N PRO A 236 15.28 -11.26 24.93
CA PRO A 236 16.39 -11.24 23.97
C PRO A 236 15.96 -11.40 22.50
N ASN A 237 14.77 -11.97 22.24
CA ASN A 237 14.18 -12.08 20.91
C ASN A 237 13.48 -10.81 20.41
N GLY A 238 13.52 -9.70 21.16
CA GLY A 238 12.95 -8.39 20.78
C GLY A 238 11.46 -8.19 21.08
N GLY A 239 10.73 -9.26 21.44
CA GLY A 239 9.35 -9.17 21.93
C GLY A 239 9.26 -8.81 23.43
N PRO A 240 8.06 -8.52 23.97
CA PRO A 240 7.87 -8.35 25.41
C PRO A 240 8.09 -9.66 26.17
N THR A 241 8.77 -9.60 27.32
CA THR A 241 8.83 -10.71 28.29
C THR A 241 7.42 -11.14 28.73
N ALA A 242 7.24 -12.40 29.15
CA ALA A 242 5.95 -12.94 29.60
C ALA A 242 5.23 -12.05 30.63
N GLN A 243 5.96 -11.50 31.62
CA GLN A 243 5.44 -10.53 32.59
C GLN A 243 4.93 -9.23 31.96
N SER A 244 5.64 -8.73 30.93
CA SER A 244 5.27 -7.50 30.23
C SER A 244 4.09 -7.72 29.29
N TYR A 245 4.08 -8.83 28.54
CA TYR A 245 2.95 -9.22 27.70
C TYR A 245 1.66 -9.37 28.52
N LEU A 246 1.73 -10.09 29.64
CA LEU A 246 0.64 -10.27 30.62
C LEU A 246 0.02 -8.93 31.06
N LEU A 247 0.85 -7.93 31.40
CA LEU A 247 0.35 -6.62 31.80
C LEU A 247 -0.38 -5.94 30.64
N LEU A 248 0.25 -5.91 29.46
CA LEU A 248 -0.22 -5.17 28.30
C LEU A 248 -1.51 -5.78 27.73
N ALA A 249 -1.58 -7.11 27.60
CA ALA A 249 -2.76 -7.82 27.12
C ALA A 249 -3.98 -7.61 28.03
N ASN A 250 -3.79 -7.68 29.35
CA ASN A 250 -4.89 -7.51 30.31
C ASN A 250 -5.31 -6.03 30.45
N LEU A 251 -4.38 -5.07 30.35
CA LEU A 251 -4.71 -3.64 30.24
C LEU A 251 -5.48 -3.35 28.95
N LEU A 252 -5.15 -4.03 27.86
CA LEU A 252 -5.83 -3.88 26.57
C LEU A 252 -7.25 -4.47 26.62
N GLU A 253 -7.45 -5.65 27.24
CA GLU A 253 -8.79 -6.19 27.51
C GLU A 253 -9.64 -5.20 28.32
N ILE A 254 -9.10 -4.63 29.40
CA ILE A 254 -9.81 -3.62 30.21
C ILE A 254 -10.15 -2.38 29.38
N THR A 255 -9.25 -1.95 28.48
CA THR A 255 -9.48 -0.81 27.60
C THR A 255 -10.62 -1.09 26.63
N ILE A 256 -10.58 -2.22 25.91
CA ILE A 256 -11.61 -2.59 24.92
C ILE A 256 -12.96 -2.87 25.59
N LYS A 257 -12.99 -3.65 26.68
CA LYS A 257 -14.24 -4.10 27.31
C LYS A 257 -14.82 -3.12 28.34
N SER A 258 -14.13 -2.03 28.71
CA SER A 258 -14.61 -1.13 29.78
C SER A 258 -14.32 0.37 29.62
N SER A 259 -13.56 0.83 28.61
CA SER A 259 -13.30 2.27 28.39
C SER A 259 -14.57 3.12 28.34
N ALA A 260 -15.64 2.65 27.67
CA ALA A 260 -16.91 3.36 27.56
C ALA A 260 -17.64 3.61 28.91
N ALA A 261 -17.38 2.78 29.93
CA ALA A 261 -18.02 2.88 31.25
C ALA A 261 -17.07 3.43 32.34
N LEU A 262 -15.76 3.29 32.14
CA LEU A 262 -14.69 3.53 33.12
C LEU A 262 -13.55 4.37 32.53
N HIS A 263 -13.83 5.27 31.59
CA HIS A 263 -12.84 6.06 30.83
C HIS A 263 -11.73 6.66 31.70
N ASN A 264 -12.10 7.43 32.73
CA ASN A 264 -11.16 8.08 33.65
C ASN A 264 -10.31 7.06 34.44
N GLU A 265 -10.90 5.92 34.78
CA GLU A 265 -10.23 4.85 35.49
C GLU A 265 -9.25 4.08 34.58
N VAL A 266 -9.60 3.83 33.32
CA VAL A 266 -8.71 3.24 32.31
C VAL A 266 -7.56 4.18 31.97
N GLN A 267 -7.83 5.47 31.76
CA GLN A 267 -6.82 6.51 31.60
C GLN A 267 -5.82 6.48 32.76
N ALA A 268 -6.30 6.43 34.02
CA ALA A 268 -5.44 6.38 35.19
C ALA A 268 -4.52 5.14 35.22
N LEU A 269 -4.95 3.98 34.72
CA LEU A 269 -4.10 2.77 34.63
C LEU A 269 -2.92 2.97 33.67
N TRP A 270 -3.17 3.53 32.47
CA TRP A 270 -2.11 3.82 31.49
C TRP A 270 -1.19 4.95 31.97
N GLN A 271 -1.75 6.00 32.57
CA GLN A 271 -0.98 7.08 33.18
C GLN A 271 -0.11 6.58 34.35
N ALA A 272 -0.60 5.64 35.17
CA ALA A 272 0.18 5.00 36.23
C ALA A 272 1.42 4.27 35.67
N LEU A 273 1.27 3.55 34.54
CA LEU A 273 2.37 2.85 33.88
C LEU A 273 3.40 3.80 33.25
N ALA A 274 2.93 4.93 32.72
CA ALA A 274 3.75 5.97 32.09
C ALA A 274 4.47 6.92 33.08
N THR A 275 3.89 7.16 34.25
CA THR A 275 4.42 8.06 35.30
C THR A 275 5.25 7.34 36.38
N GLY A 276 5.40 6.02 36.27
CA GLY A 276 6.34 5.25 37.09
C GLY A 276 7.80 5.68 36.89
N PRO A 277 8.74 5.19 37.71
CA PRO A 277 10.14 5.61 37.67
C PRO A 277 10.91 5.07 36.44
N TYR A 278 10.27 4.28 35.58
CA TYR A 278 10.86 3.60 34.42
C TYR A 278 10.38 4.24 33.10
N PRO A 279 11.01 5.32 32.59
CA PRO A 279 10.55 6.02 31.40
C PRO A 279 10.61 5.21 30.10
N GLY A 280 11.25 4.03 30.11
CA GLY A 280 11.21 3.06 29.02
C GLY A 280 9.85 2.40 28.82
N ASN A 281 8.98 2.37 29.85
CA ASN A 281 7.65 1.77 29.79
C ASN A 281 6.82 2.34 28.64
N VAL A 282 6.82 3.67 28.46
CA VAL A 282 6.05 4.37 27.42
C VAL A 282 6.44 3.88 26.02
N ARG A 283 7.75 3.75 25.75
CA ARG A 283 8.22 3.23 24.46
C ARG A 283 7.76 1.79 24.24
N LEU A 284 7.90 0.92 25.23
CA LEU A 284 7.52 -0.50 25.09
C LEU A 284 6.01 -0.67 24.88
N VAL A 285 5.17 0.18 25.50
CA VAL A 285 3.73 0.23 25.22
C VAL A 285 3.44 0.63 23.77
N LEU A 286 4.13 1.66 23.24
CA LEU A 286 3.97 2.09 21.84
C LEU A 286 4.46 1.02 20.86
N ASP A 287 5.67 0.49 21.03
CA ASP A 287 6.25 -0.59 20.22
C ASP A 287 5.29 -1.81 20.18
N PHE A 288 4.67 -2.18 21.32
CA PHE A 288 3.70 -3.28 21.41
C PHE A 288 2.37 -3.00 20.67
N ILE A 289 1.72 -1.86 20.94
CA ILE A 289 0.43 -1.51 20.35
C ILE A 289 0.56 -1.34 18.83
N MET A 290 1.62 -0.68 18.37
CA MET A 290 1.86 -0.48 16.94
C MET A 290 2.17 -1.80 16.24
N SER A 291 2.96 -2.69 16.84
CA SER A 291 3.16 -4.04 16.28
C SER A 291 1.83 -4.80 16.15
N LEU A 292 0.93 -4.67 17.12
CA LEU A 292 -0.38 -5.34 17.11
C LEU A 292 -1.34 -4.75 16.05
N CYS A 293 -1.32 -3.44 15.81
CA CYS A 293 -2.04 -2.81 14.69
C CYS A 293 -1.56 -3.35 13.33
N LEU A 294 -0.25 -3.43 13.14
CA LEU A 294 0.39 -3.83 11.88
C LEU A 294 0.24 -5.34 11.60
N GLU A 295 0.26 -6.16 12.65
CA GLU A 295 -0.04 -7.60 12.59
C GLU A 295 -1.50 -7.86 12.21
N ARG A 296 -2.45 -7.19 12.88
CA ARG A 296 -3.89 -7.52 12.78
C ARG A 296 -4.59 -6.89 11.58
N ARG A 297 -4.09 -5.76 11.06
CA ARG A 297 -4.65 -5.03 9.90
C ARG A 297 -6.16 -4.75 10.04
N GLU A 298 -6.57 -4.31 11.23
CA GLU A 298 -7.98 -4.15 11.62
C GLU A 298 -8.22 -2.71 12.07
N GLN A 299 -9.15 -2.01 11.41
CA GLN A 299 -9.31 -0.56 11.60
C GLN A 299 -9.90 -0.18 12.97
N ASN A 300 -10.82 -0.99 13.52
CA ASN A 300 -11.46 -0.68 14.81
C ASN A 300 -10.43 -0.70 15.95
N PHE A 301 -9.42 -1.56 15.86
CA PHE A 301 -8.30 -1.59 16.80
C PHE A 301 -7.49 -0.28 16.82
N VAL A 302 -7.41 0.44 15.69
CA VAL A 302 -6.71 1.73 15.62
C VAL A 302 -7.38 2.79 16.50
N GLU A 303 -8.71 2.75 16.68
CA GLU A 303 -9.42 3.67 17.60
C GLU A 303 -8.99 3.46 19.06
N TYR A 304 -8.86 2.21 19.50
CA TYR A 304 -8.35 1.88 20.84
C TYR A 304 -6.86 2.24 20.97
N ALA A 305 -6.06 2.06 19.92
CA ALA A 305 -4.66 2.47 19.90
C ALA A 305 -4.52 4.00 20.05
N LYS A 306 -5.30 4.79 19.29
CA LYS A 306 -5.38 6.26 19.44
C LYS A 306 -5.76 6.66 20.87
N GLN A 307 -6.79 6.04 21.44
CA GLN A 307 -7.20 6.31 22.83
C GLN A 307 -6.06 6.07 23.84
N ILE A 308 -5.31 4.97 23.71
CA ILE A 308 -4.19 4.67 24.61
C ILE A 308 -3.04 5.68 24.41
N VAL A 309 -2.73 6.06 23.18
CA VAL A 309 -1.73 7.09 22.86
C VAL A 309 -2.08 8.44 23.51
N VAL A 310 -3.35 8.87 23.43
CA VAL A 310 -3.87 10.06 24.15
C VAL A 310 -3.77 9.88 25.67
N PHE A 311 -4.06 8.70 26.22
CA PHE A 311 -3.91 8.44 27.66
C PHE A 311 -2.45 8.54 28.15
N LEU A 312 -1.47 8.10 27.35
CA LEU A 312 -0.04 8.23 27.64
C LEU A 312 0.41 9.71 27.56
N ALA A 313 -0.06 10.44 26.55
CA ALA A 313 0.32 11.83 26.31
C ALA A 313 -0.34 12.83 27.27
N SER A 314 -1.56 12.56 27.76
CA SER A 314 -2.36 13.45 28.64
C SER A 314 -1.82 13.64 30.08
N THR A 315 -0.53 13.40 30.31
CA THR A 315 0.13 13.63 31.61
C THR A 315 0.90 14.95 31.59
N ASN A 316 0.76 15.76 32.65
CA ASN A 316 1.46 17.04 32.82
C ASN A 316 2.95 16.84 33.14
N SER A 317 3.70 16.16 32.27
CA SER A 317 5.03 15.61 32.55
C SER A 317 5.78 15.26 31.27
N ASN A 318 7.08 14.97 31.40
CA ASN A 318 7.97 14.62 30.29
C ASN A 318 7.53 13.46 29.35
N PRO A 319 6.62 12.52 29.69
CA PRO A 319 6.13 11.54 28.72
C PRO A 319 5.47 12.13 27.47
N ALA A 320 4.74 13.25 27.57
CA ALA A 320 3.95 13.80 26.46
C ALA A 320 4.80 14.07 25.20
N HIS A 321 5.89 14.85 25.36
CA HIS A 321 6.83 15.13 24.28
C HIS A 321 7.48 13.85 23.74
N LYS A 322 7.80 12.88 24.61
CA LYS A 322 8.41 11.61 24.17
C LYS A 322 7.50 10.75 23.31
N VAL A 323 6.18 10.81 23.48
CA VAL A 323 5.22 10.12 22.59
C VAL A 323 5.22 10.79 21.22
N VAL A 324 5.15 12.12 21.19
CA VAL A 324 5.19 12.92 19.95
C VAL A 324 6.52 12.73 19.21
N ASP A 325 7.66 12.89 19.89
CA ASP A 325 9.00 12.69 19.32
C ASP A 325 9.16 11.25 18.79
N PHE A 326 8.67 10.24 19.53
CA PHE A 326 8.74 8.84 19.09
C PHE A 326 7.94 8.60 17.81
N LEU A 327 6.69 9.10 17.73
CA LEU A 327 5.85 8.93 16.54
C LEU A 327 6.45 9.68 15.34
N LEU A 328 6.93 10.91 15.53
CA LEU A 328 7.61 11.69 14.49
C LEU A 328 8.85 10.98 13.94
N LEU A 329 9.65 10.33 14.79
CA LEU A 329 10.81 9.54 14.36
C LEU A 329 10.46 8.32 13.48
N GLN A 330 9.20 7.85 13.50
CA GLN A 330 8.73 6.82 12.58
C GLN A 330 8.22 7.38 11.24
N ILE A 331 8.03 8.69 11.12
CA ILE A 331 7.55 9.32 9.88
C ILE A 331 8.74 9.57 8.94
N THR A 332 9.11 8.51 8.20
CA THR A 332 10.21 8.52 7.22
C THR A 332 9.79 7.83 5.91
N PRO A 333 10.43 8.12 4.76
CA PRO A 333 10.09 7.48 3.49
C PRO A 333 10.15 5.95 3.53
N LYS A 334 11.14 5.38 4.26
CA LYS A 334 11.28 3.92 4.41
C LYS A 334 10.19 3.29 5.27
N ALA A 335 9.68 4.02 6.26
CA ALA A 335 8.58 3.55 7.11
C ALA A 335 7.21 3.61 6.42
N MET A 336 7.10 4.24 5.24
CA MET A 336 5.86 4.27 4.45
C MET A 336 5.59 2.99 3.66
N VAL A 337 6.57 2.06 3.56
CA VAL A 337 6.35 0.73 2.97
C VAL A 337 5.27 -0.03 3.75
N PRO A 338 4.22 -0.55 3.10
CA PRO A 338 3.25 -1.43 3.74
C PRO A 338 3.96 -2.68 4.30
N ASN A 339 3.80 -2.97 5.59
CA ASN A 339 4.46 -4.15 6.15
C ASN A 339 3.91 -5.44 5.52
N GLU A 340 4.78 -6.29 5.00
CA GLU A 340 4.48 -7.68 4.65
C GLU A 340 3.79 -8.43 5.80
N LYS A 341 3.15 -9.57 5.49
CA LYS A 341 2.44 -10.39 6.48
C LYS A 341 3.41 -11.03 7.47
N ARG A 342 3.73 -10.34 8.58
CA ARG A 342 4.30 -11.01 9.76
C ARG A 342 3.30 -12.04 10.28
N GLU A 343 3.78 -13.26 10.49
CA GLU A 343 3.01 -14.28 11.22
C GLU A 343 2.73 -13.78 12.64
N THR A 344 1.53 -14.08 13.16
CA THR A 344 1.10 -13.64 14.49
C THR A 344 2.00 -14.25 15.56
N ALA A 345 2.73 -13.42 16.30
CA ALA A 345 3.71 -13.93 17.26
C ALA A 345 2.99 -14.69 18.40
N PRO A 346 3.34 -15.96 18.69
CA PRO A 346 2.67 -16.72 19.73
C PRO A 346 2.96 -16.10 21.11
N PRO A 347 1.98 -16.16 22.05
CA PRO A 347 2.17 -15.61 23.39
C PRO A 347 3.35 -16.30 24.12
N PRO A 348 4.24 -15.55 24.80
CA PRO A 348 5.39 -16.11 25.51
C PRO A 348 5.06 -17.32 26.43
N PRO A 349 5.85 -18.41 26.39
CA PRO A 349 5.48 -19.69 27.00
C PRO A 349 5.31 -19.65 28.52
N ASP A 350 6.04 -18.77 29.21
CA ASP A 350 5.96 -18.61 30.67
C ASP A 350 4.68 -17.92 31.18
N ILE A 351 3.77 -17.51 30.30
CA ILE A 351 2.49 -16.89 30.70
C ILE A 351 1.63 -17.82 31.57
N VAL A 352 1.77 -19.14 31.43
CA VAL A 352 1.07 -20.17 32.23
C VAL A 352 1.40 -20.09 33.74
N GLN A 353 2.47 -19.37 34.12
CA GLN A 353 2.83 -19.15 35.53
C GLN A 353 1.89 -18.15 36.25
N PHE A 354 1.07 -17.38 35.52
CA PHE A 354 0.24 -16.30 36.08
C PHE A 354 -1.25 -16.69 36.21
N PRO A 355 -1.99 -16.07 37.16
CA PRO A 355 -3.42 -16.35 37.38
C PRO A 355 -4.30 -16.20 36.13
N TYR A 356 -3.99 -15.23 35.28
CA TYR A 356 -4.77 -14.88 34.10
C TYR A 356 -3.99 -14.00 33.12
N CYS A 357 -3.96 -14.42 31.87
CA CYS A 357 -3.68 -13.57 30.72
C CYS A 357 -4.93 -13.52 29.84
N ALA A 358 -5.26 -12.34 29.32
CA ALA A 358 -6.27 -12.19 28.29
C ALA A 358 -5.76 -12.79 26.97
N ASP A 359 -6.61 -13.53 26.26
CA ASP A 359 -6.33 -13.94 24.90
C ASP A 359 -6.71 -12.80 23.94
N LEU A 360 -5.73 -12.29 23.19
CA LEU A 360 -5.95 -11.20 22.26
C LEU A 360 -6.72 -11.63 21.00
N ALA A 361 -6.82 -12.93 20.70
CA ALA A 361 -7.71 -13.43 19.65
C ALA A 361 -9.20 -13.39 20.05
N ASP A 362 -9.52 -13.59 21.34
CA ASP A 362 -10.88 -13.47 21.88
C ASP A 362 -11.30 -12.02 22.19
N VAL A 363 -10.31 -11.14 22.43
CA VAL A 363 -10.52 -9.74 22.86
C VAL A 363 -10.63 -8.77 21.69
N LEU A 364 -9.87 -9.00 20.62
CA LEU A 364 -9.89 -8.15 19.42
C LEU A 364 -11.01 -8.60 18.47
N PRO A 365 -11.85 -7.68 17.95
CA PRO A 365 -12.84 -8.05 16.94
C PRO A 365 -12.16 -8.54 15.67
N VAL A 366 -12.61 -9.68 15.14
CA VAL A 366 -12.14 -10.20 13.84
C VAL A 366 -12.92 -9.50 12.73
N GLY A 367 -12.44 -8.32 12.34
CA GLY A 367 -12.94 -7.60 11.17
C GLY A 367 -12.72 -8.37 9.86
N THR A 368 -13.41 -7.94 8.80
CA THR A 368 -13.06 -8.36 7.43
C THR A 368 -11.63 -7.90 7.10
N LYS A 369 -10.86 -8.73 6.40
CA LYS A 369 -9.46 -8.44 6.07
C LYS A 369 -9.37 -7.17 5.20
N GLN A 370 -8.84 -6.09 5.77
CA GLN A 370 -8.62 -4.81 5.11
C GLN A 370 -7.15 -4.65 4.66
N ALA A 371 -6.86 -3.58 3.93
CA ALA A 371 -5.49 -3.18 3.62
C ALA A 371 -4.71 -2.92 4.92
N GLY A 372 -3.46 -3.37 4.98
CA GLY A 372 -2.59 -3.11 6.12
C GLY A 372 -1.97 -1.72 6.04
N PHE A 373 -1.88 -1.02 7.17
CA PHE A 373 -1.14 0.25 7.26
C PHE A 373 0.37 0.01 7.20
N SER A 374 1.11 0.99 6.66
CA SER A 374 2.55 1.11 6.92
C SER A 374 2.83 1.70 8.30
N LEU A 375 4.09 1.59 8.75
CA LEU A 375 4.50 2.12 10.05
C LEU A 375 4.36 3.65 10.09
N GLY A 376 4.70 4.35 9.01
CA GLY A 376 4.58 5.80 8.87
C GLY A 376 3.11 6.26 8.82
N GLN A 377 2.24 5.56 8.08
CA GLN A 377 0.79 5.83 8.06
C GLN A 377 0.16 5.68 9.44
N LEU A 378 0.44 4.57 10.14
CA LEU A 378 -0.07 4.35 11.50
C LEU A 378 0.45 5.43 12.46
N SER A 379 1.72 5.83 12.33
CA SER A 379 2.31 6.87 13.18
C SER A 379 1.65 8.23 12.98
N LEU A 380 1.29 8.59 11.74
CA LEU A 380 0.50 9.79 11.44
C LEU A 380 -0.87 9.72 12.12
N ILE A 381 -1.61 8.62 11.95
CA ILE A 381 -2.96 8.42 12.51
C ILE A 381 -2.96 8.53 14.06
N LEU A 382 -1.95 7.95 14.72
CA LEU A 382 -1.77 8.05 16.17
C LEU A 382 -1.35 9.45 16.64
N LEU A 383 -0.77 10.27 15.76
CA LEU A 383 -0.29 11.61 16.08
C LEU A 383 -1.37 12.69 15.98
N VAL A 384 -2.41 12.52 15.14
CA VAL A 384 -3.47 13.53 14.90
C VAL A 384 -4.07 14.07 16.21
N ASP A 385 -4.50 13.18 17.10
CA ASP A 385 -5.15 13.53 18.37
C ASP A 385 -4.20 14.15 19.40
N LEU A 386 -2.89 14.05 19.17
CA LEU A 386 -1.87 14.70 20.01
C LEU A 386 -1.55 16.13 19.54
N MET A 387 -1.92 16.51 18.31
CA MET A 387 -1.67 17.85 17.76
C MET A 387 -2.74 18.87 18.19
N VAL A 388 -3.14 18.81 19.46
CA VAL A 388 -4.17 19.67 20.07
C VAL A 388 -3.56 20.44 21.25
N SER A 389 -3.91 21.73 21.36
CA SER A 389 -3.23 22.71 22.22
C SER A 389 -3.07 22.29 23.69
N PRO A 390 -1.90 22.52 24.34
CA PRO A 390 -0.69 23.17 23.82
C PRO A 390 0.36 22.18 23.28
N VAL A 391 0.81 22.38 22.05
CA VAL A 391 1.79 21.49 21.37
C VAL A 391 3.13 22.20 21.16
N ASN A 392 4.20 21.60 21.66
CA ASN A 392 5.57 22.10 21.45
C ASN A 392 6.29 21.26 20.39
N LEU A 393 6.07 21.59 19.10
CA LEU A 393 6.79 21.01 17.97
C LEU A 393 8.11 21.75 17.71
N GLN A 394 9.17 20.99 17.40
CA GLN A 394 10.41 21.53 16.84
C GLN A 394 10.12 22.02 15.41
N LYS A 395 10.72 23.15 14.99
CA LYS A 395 10.44 23.77 13.68
C LYS A 395 10.69 22.82 12.52
N ASP A 396 11.77 22.06 12.59
CA ASP A 396 12.25 21.17 11.52
C ASP A 396 11.30 19.97 11.27
N ASN A 397 10.38 19.69 12.21
CA ASN A 397 9.36 18.65 12.08
C ASN A 397 8.12 19.14 11.28
N ILE A 398 7.93 20.45 11.11
CA ILE A 398 6.76 21.02 10.42
C ILE A 398 6.81 20.72 8.91
N PRO A 399 7.95 20.87 8.18
CA PRO A 399 8.09 20.37 6.82
C PRO A 399 7.75 18.88 6.67
N VAL A 400 8.16 18.04 7.64
CA VAL A 400 7.90 16.59 7.60
C VAL A 400 6.41 16.30 7.69
N LEU A 401 5.69 16.96 8.61
CA LEU A 401 4.25 16.78 8.74
C LEU A 401 3.47 17.28 7.51
N LEU A 402 3.81 18.45 6.98
CA LEU A 402 3.16 18.96 5.76
C LEU A 402 3.42 18.06 4.55
N GLN A 403 4.66 17.61 4.34
CA GLN A 403 4.99 16.67 3.26
C GLN A 403 4.18 15.39 3.35
N VAL A 404 4.16 14.76 4.53
CA VAL A 404 3.49 13.47 4.76
C VAL A 404 1.97 13.57 4.63
N VAL A 405 1.38 14.68 5.08
CA VAL A 405 -0.04 14.94 4.93
C VAL A 405 -0.42 15.15 3.46
N THR A 406 0.35 15.92 2.69
CA THR A 406 0.03 16.19 1.28
C THR A 406 0.27 14.98 0.36
N VAL A 407 1.27 14.11 0.62
CA VAL A 407 1.45 12.86 -0.18
C VAL A 407 0.45 11.75 0.16
N LEU A 408 -0.26 11.83 1.29
CA LEU A 408 -1.32 10.89 1.68
C LEU A 408 -2.73 11.45 1.45
N TRP A 409 -2.85 12.61 0.80
CA TRP A 409 -4.10 13.37 0.65
C TRP A 409 -5.10 12.72 -0.32
N ASP A 410 -4.63 11.88 -1.23
CA ASP A 410 -5.40 11.10 -2.20
C ASP A 410 -5.40 9.58 -1.89
N HIS A 411 -4.81 9.18 -0.76
CA HIS A 411 -4.57 7.78 -0.43
C HIS A 411 -5.86 6.93 -0.40
N TYR A 412 -5.85 5.79 -1.10
CA TYR A 412 -7.02 4.94 -1.37
C TYR A 412 -7.76 4.41 -0.13
N THR A 413 -7.11 4.39 1.05
CA THR A 413 -7.75 4.01 2.32
C THR A 413 -8.37 5.23 3.00
N PRO A 414 -9.71 5.34 3.15
CA PRO A 414 -10.37 6.56 3.61
C PRO A 414 -9.89 7.10 4.95
N LEU A 415 -9.62 6.22 5.94
CA LEU A 415 -9.10 6.64 7.23
C LEU A 415 -7.77 7.41 7.11
N VAL A 416 -6.84 6.94 6.26
CA VAL A 416 -5.56 7.63 6.07
C VAL A 416 -5.79 9.03 5.50
N GLN A 417 -6.72 9.15 4.55
CA GLN A 417 -7.09 10.40 3.91
C GLN A 417 -7.77 11.39 4.87
N GLU A 418 -8.69 10.89 5.71
CA GLU A 418 -9.36 11.68 6.76
C GLU A 418 -8.37 12.17 7.82
N GLN A 419 -7.48 11.30 8.28
CA GLN A 419 -6.47 11.63 9.28
C GLN A 419 -5.39 12.58 8.74
N ALA A 420 -5.08 12.53 7.45
CA ALA A 420 -4.26 13.54 6.79
C ALA A 420 -4.95 14.92 6.76
N ARG A 421 -6.25 14.99 6.40
CA ARG A 421 -7.02 16.25 6.43
C ARG A 421 -7.10 16.86 7.83
N GLU A 422 -7.50 16.08 8.82
CA GLU A 422 -7.60 16.56 10.21
C GLU A 422 -6.24 16.97 10.78
N MET A 423 -5.14 16.29 10.38
CA MET A 423 -3.78 16.73 10.73
C MET A 423 -3.48 18.14 10.18
N LEU A 424 -3.79 18.45 8.92
CA LEU A 424 -3.57 19.79 8.39
C LEU A 424 -4.39 20.85 9.14
N VAL A 425 -5.66 20.54 9.41
CA VAL A 425 -6.56 21.42 10.18
C VAL A 425 -6.03 21.67 11.59
N HIS A 426 -5.55 20.64 12.29
CA HIS A 426 -4.91 20.75 13.60
C HIS A 426 -3.64 21.61 13.55
N LEU A 427 -2.77 21.40 12.55
CA LEU A 427 -1.53 22.16 12.39
C LEU A 427 -1.79 23.64 12.08
N ILE A 428 -2.79 23.97 11.24
CA ILE A 428 -3.15 25.38 10.97
C ILE A 428 -3.70 26.05 12.25
N HIS A 429 -4.61 25.38 12.98
CA HIS A 429 -5.16 25.94 14.22
C HIS A 429 -4.08 26.16 15.30
N GLU A 430 -3.26 25.15 15.59
CA GLU A 430 -2.31 25.19 16.71
C GLU A 430 -0.98 25.86 16.37
N LEU A 431 -0.48 25.79 15.13
CA LEU A 431 0.80 26.37 14.76
C LEU A 431 0.70 27.77 14.15
N VAL A 432 -0.41 28.10 13.49
CA VAL A 432 -0.62 29.39 12.83
C VAL A 432 -1.62 30.24 13.62
N ILE A 433 -2.90 29.86 13.68
CA ILE A 433 -3.96 30.70 14.26
C ILE A 433 -3.69 31.07 15.73
N SER A 434 -3.21 30.12 16.54
CA SER A 434 -2.86 30.37 17.96
C SER A 434 -1.77 31.45 18.18
N LYS A 435 -1.01 31.79 17.12
CA LYS A 435 0.13 32.73 17.14
C LYS A 435 -0.11 34.01 16.33
N LEU A 436 -1.29 34.18 15.72
CA LEU A 436 -1.63 35.40 15.00
C LEU A 436 -2.03 36.51 15.98
N ASP A 437 -1.13 37.47 16.20
CA ASP A 437 -1.40 38.68 16.99
C ASP A 437 -2.69 39.38 16.56
N ASP A 438 -3.36 40.07 17.49
CA ASP A 438 -4.58 40.87 17.24
C ASP A 438 -4.35 42.11 16.35
N SER A 439 -3.12 42.35 15.91
CA SER A 439 -2.77 43.30 14.84
C SER A 439 -2.84 42.70 13.43
N THR A 440 -3.04 41.39 13.27
CA THR A 440 -3.17 40.72 11.97
C THR A 440 -4.48 41.14 11.29
N PRO A 441 -4.48 41.48 9.98
CA PRO A 441 -5.70 41.86 9.27
C PRO A 441 -6.80 40.80 9.36
N ALA A 442 -8.05 41.24 9.55
CA ALA A 442 -9.20 40.33 9.63
C ALA A 442 -9.36 39.46 8.38
N SER A 443 -9.15 40.03 7.19
CA SER A 443 -9.20 39.29 5.92
C SER A 443 -8.20 38.12 5.86
N THR A 444 -7.01 38.27 6.45
CA THR A 444 -6.01 37.19 6.51
C THR A 444 -6.43 36.08 7.48
N ARG A 445 -7.23 36.38 8.51
CA ARG A 445 -7.87 35.35 9.34
C ARG A 445 -9.03 34.67 8.60
N GLU A 446 -9.87 35.45 7.89
CA GLU A 446 -10.97 34.96 7.05
C GLU A 446 -10.47 34.00 5.95
N GLU A 447 -9.41 34.35 5.21
CA GLU A 447 -8.80 33.51 4.18
C GLU A 447 -8.32 32.15 4.72
N ILE A 448 -7.78 32.11 5.95
CA ILE A 448 -7.32 30.87 6.60
C ILE A 448 -8.51 30.04 7.11
N GLU A 449 -9.57 30.68 7.61
CA GLU A 449 -10.80 30.00 8.03
C GLU A 449 -11.56 29.40 6.83
N ASP A 450 -11.61 30.08 5.69
CA ASP A 450 -12.17 29.57 4.43
C ASP A 450 -11.37 28.37 3.88
N LEU A 451 -10.03 28.39 3.99
CA LEU A 451 -9.18 27.24 3.64
C LEU A 451 -9.51 26.00 4.51
N ILE A 452 -9.62 26.19 5.83
CA ILE A 452 -9.99 25.12 6.77
C ILE A 452 -11.37 24.55 6.44
N GLU A 453 -12.35 25.41 6.13
CA GLU A 453 -13.70 24.96 5.81
C GLU A 453 -13.77 24.26 4.44
N SER A 454 -12.96 24.66 3.46
CA SER A 454 -12.81 23.96 2.17
C SER A 454 -12.22 22.55 2.36
N ILE A 455 -11.22 22.41 3.23
CA ILE A 455 -10.64 21.10 3.61
C ILE A 455 -11.70 20.22 4.29
N ARG A 456 -12.42 20.75 5.29
CA ARG A 456 -13.50 20.02 6.00
C ARG A 456 -14.65 19.61 5.09
N ARG A 457 -15.06 20.48 4.15
CA ARG A 457 -16.14 20.20 3.19
C ARG A 457 -15.72 19.30 2.03
N HIS A 458 -14.43 18.96 1.92
CA HIS A 458 -13.86 18.19 0.81
C HIS A 458 -14.15 18.89 -0.54
N ASP A 459 -13.90 20.21 -0.60
CA ASP A 459 -14.14 21.00 -1.80
C ASP A 459 -13.25 20.53 -2.97
N ARG A 460 -13.79 20.61 -4.19
CA ARG A 460 -13.12 20.20 -5.44
C ARG A 460 -11.89 21.07 -5.73
N THR A 461 -11.77 22.23 -5.09
CA THR A 461 -10.58 23.09 -5.11
C THR A 461 -9.40 22.49 -4.36
N VAL A 462 -9.61 21.57 -3.41
CA VAL A 462 -8.56 21.00 -2.52
C VAL A 462 -8.52 19.46 -2.56
N VAL A 463 -9.12 18.81 -3.56
CA VAL A 463 -9.16 17.34 -3.70
C VAL A 463 -8.73 16.91 -5.10
N TRP A 464 -7.99 15.81 -5.17
CA TRP A 464 -7.63 15.08 -6.40
C TRP A 464 -7.74 13.56 -6.14
N GLY A 465 -7.87 12.77 -7.21
CA GLY A 465 -7.95 11.31 -7.15
C GLY A 465 -6.58 10.63 -7.21
N TYR A 466 -6.52 9.38 -6.74
CA TYR A 466 -5.28 8.58 -6.71
C TYR A 466 -4.64 8.44 -8.11
N GLU A 467 -5.46 8.19 -9.14
CA GLU A 467 -5.02 8.05 -10.53
C GLU A 467 -4.74 9.38 -11.27
N ASP A 468 -4.94 10.55 -10.64
CA ASP A 468 -4.71 11.87 -11.25
C ASP A 468 -3.19 12.15 -11.39
N SER A 469 -2.51 11.37 -12.22
CA SER A 469 -1.05 11.39 -12.42
C SER A 469 -0.58 12.47 -13.39
N ASN A 470 -1.50 13.06 -14.16
CA ASN A 470 -1.23 14.20 -15.04
C ASN A 470 -2.36 15.23 -14.88
N GLY A 471 -2.01 16.51 -15.08
CA GLY A 471 -3.02 17.55 -15.32
C GLY A 471 -3.78 17.31 -16.63
N LYS A 472 -4.72 18.20 -16.97
CA LYS A 472 -5.39 18.14 -18.28
C LYS A 472 -4.37 18.26 -19.41
N VAL A 473 -4.60 17.52 -20.49
CA VAL A 473 -3.69 17.38 -21.64
C VAL A 473 -3.35 18.74 -22.30
N ASP A 474 -4.19 19.76 -22.10
CA ASP A 474 -4.05 21.10 -22.69
C ASP A 474 -3.16 22.08 -21.89
N ASP A 475 -2.61 21.71 -20.73
CA ASP A 475 -1.91 22.62 -19.81
C ASP A 475 -0.42 22.20 -19.62
N HIS A 476 0.48 22.85 -20.36
CA HIS A 476 1.82 22.33 -20.68
C HIS A 476 2.93 22.57 -19.63
N ASP A 477 2.75 23.50 -18.69
CA ASP A 477 3.86 24.10 -17.93
C ASP A 477 4.29 23.29 -16.68
N THR A 478 3.32 22.72 -15.96
CA THR A 478 3.56 22.07 -14.66
C THR A 478 3.10 20.61 -14.57
N LYS A 479 2.14 20.15 -15.38
CA LYS A 479 1.50 18.80 -15.32
C LYS A 479 1.22 18.30 -13.88
N VAL A 480 0.52 19.09 -13.08
CA VAL A 480 0.04 18.72 -11.73
C VAL A 480 -1.48 18.86 -11.64
N PRO A 481 -2.16 18.20 -10.68
CA PRO A 481 -3.57 18.48 -10.40
C PRO A 481 -3.74 19.94 -9.93
N PRO A 482 -4.61 20.76 -10.56
CA PRO A 482 -4.77 22.18 -10.17
C PRO A 482 -5.20 22.39 -8.71
N SER A 483 -5.90 21.41 -8.12
CA SER A 483 -6.27 21.42 -6.70
C SER A 483 -5.09 21.13 -5.76
N MET A 484 -4.05 20.43 -6.23
CA MET A 484 -2.79 20.27 -5.50
C MET A 484 -1.98 21.56 -5.54
N GLU A 485 -1.91 22.24 -6.69
CA GLU A 485 -1.22 23.53 -6.81
C GLU A 485 -1.91 24.60 -5.94
N TYR A 486 -3.25 24.68 -5.95
CA TYR A 486 -4.00 25.56 -5.06
C TYR A 486 -3.77 25.25 -3.58
N LEU A 487 -3.93 23.99 -3.14
CA LEU A 487 -3.76 23.62 -1.74
C LEU A 487 -2.31 23.85 -1.26
N THR A 488 -1.30 23.44 -2.03
CA THR A 488 0.11 23.65 -1.64
C THR A 488 0.48 25.13 -1.61
N GLY A 489 -0.05 25.94 -2.54
CA GLY A 489 0.12 27.40 -2.53
C GLY A 489 -0.47 28.07 -1.29
N GLU A 490 -1.74 27.77 -0.96
CA GLU A 490 -2.41 28.33 0.23
C GLU A 490 -1.82 27.81 1.55
N VAL A 491 -1.33 26.56 1.61
CA VAL A 491 -0.57 26.04 2.76
C VAL A 491 0.75 26.79 2.94
N VAL A 492 1.54 26.98 1.87
CA VAL A 492 2.78 27.80 1.94
C VAL A 492 2.47 29.20 2.46
N LYS A 493 1.51 29.89 1.83
CA LYS A 493 1.06 31.24 2.21
C LYS A 493 0.63 31.31 3.68
N THR A 494 -0.11 30.31 4.16
CA THR A 494 -0.60 30.24 5.55
C THR A 494 0.53 30.03 6.56
N PHE A 495 1.48 29.13 6.27
CA PHE A 495 2.57 28.82 7.21
C PHE A 495 3.71 29.85 7.18
N GLU A 496 4.01 30.50 6.05
CA GLU A 496 5.06 31.54 5.97
C GLU A 496 4.81 32.75 6.90
N LEU A 497 3.53 33.04 7.22
CA LEU A 497 3.14 34.08 8.19
C LEU A 497 3.75 33.87 9.59
N THR A 498 4.02 32.62 9.98
CA THR A 498 4.54 32.25 11.31
C THR A 498 5.89 31.52 11.26
N PHE A 499 6.26 30.97 10.10
CA PHE A 499 7.52 30.29 9.85
C PHE A 499 8.15 30.78 8.53
N PRO A 500 8.83 31.94 8.51
CA PRO A 500 9.52 32.43 7.32
C PRO A 500 10.57 31.43 6.82
N GLY A 501 10.61 31.22 5.49
CA GLY A 501 11.47 30.21 4.85
C GLY A 501 10.85 28.82 4.71
N MET A 502 9.60 28.62 5.18
CA MET A 502 8.88 27.35 5.09
C MET A 502 8.85 26.77 3.67
N LYS A 503 8.66 27.60 2.64
CA LYS A 503 8.61 27.15 1.23
C LYS A 503 9.89 26.48 0.77
N GLU A 504 11.05 27.03 1.11
CA GLU A 504 12.36 26.50 0.74
C GLU A 504 12.64 25.17 1.47
N GLN A 505 12.36 25.13 2.78
CA GLN A 505 12.51 23.92 3.59
C GLN A 505 11.61 22.78 3.12
N TRP A 506 10.34 23.07 2.82
CA TRP A 506 9.41 22.08 2.29
C TRP A 506 9.81 21.64 0.88
N SER A 507 10.17 22.57 -0.03
CA SER A 507 10.63 22.25 -1.38
C SER A 507 11.83 21.29 -1.37
N ARG A 508 12.85 21.56 -0.55
CA ARG A 508 14.01 20.66 -0.41
C ARG A 508 13.60 19.27 0.12
N LEU A 509 12.74 19.23 1.13
CA LEU A 509 12.27 17.97 1.70
C LEU A 509 11.37 17.16 0.74
N SER A 510 10.52 17.82 -0.04
CA SER A 510 9.70 17.18 -1.07
C SER A 510 10.59 16.45 -2.07
N LEU A 511 11.68 17.08 -2.52
CA LEU A 511 12.61 16.41 -3.41
C LEU A 511 13.33 15.23 -2.74
N THR A 512 13.78 15.37 -1.48
CA THR A 512 14.36 14.25 -0.72
C THR A 512 13.38 13.08 -0.57
N TRP A 513 12.09 13.34 -0.38
CA TRP A 513 11.06 12.29 -0.37
C TRP A 513 10.87 11.67 -1.76
N ALA A 514 10.85 12.49 -2.81
CA ALA A 514 10.71 12.03 -4.20
C ALA A 514 11.85 11.11 -4.66
N THR A 515 13.07 11.33 -4.17
CA THR A 515 14.25 10.54 -4.56
C THR A 515 14.55 9.37 -3.62
N THR A 516 14.08 9.40 -2.36
CA THR A 516 14.38 8.35 -1.36
C THR A 516 13.19 7.46 -0.94
N CYS A 517 11.96 7.74 -1.41
CA CYS A 517 10.81 6.92 -1.06
C CYS A 517 10.71 5.64 -1.94
N PRO A 518 10.67 4.43 -1.33
CA PRO A 518 10.47 3.17 -2.05
C PRO A 518 9.02 2.91 -2.48
N VAL A 519 8.05 3.70 -1.99
CA VAL A 519 6.64 3.62 -2.40
C VAL A 519 6.43 4.57 -3.59
N ARG A 520 6.30 4.00 -4.79
CA ARG A 520 6.34 4.75 -6.05
C ARG A 520 5.33 5.90 -6.11
N HIS A 521 4.09 5.68 -5.67
CA HIS A 521 3.04 6.71 -5.67
C HIS A 521 3.43 7.94 -4.83
N LEU A 522 3.92 7.71 -3.61
CA LEU A 522 4.34 8.79 -2.70
C LEU A 522 5.56 9.54 -3.23
N ALA A 523 6.45 8.85 -3.98
CA ALA A 523 7.57 9.45 -4.67
C ALA A 523 7.12 10.38 -5.81
N CYS A 524 6.18 9.92 -6.66
CA CYS A 524 5.55 10.73 -7.71
C CYS A 524 4.80 11.94 -7.14
N ARG A 525 3.96 11.76 -6.12
CA ARG A 525 3.30 12.86 -5.41
C ARG A 525 4.29 13.86 -4.81
N SER A 526 5.46 13.39 -4.36
CA SER A 526 6.53 14.26 -3.86
C SER A 526 7.19 15.11 -4.97
N PHE A 527 7.36 14.58 -6.18
CA PHE A 527 7.79 15.37 -7.36
C PHE A 527 6.75 16.41 -7.79
N GLN A 528 5.46 16.06 -7.73
CA GLN A 528 4.36 16.98 -8.05
C GLN A 528 4.28 18.14 -7.04
N ILE A 529 4.32 17.84 -5.73
CA ILE A 529 4.40 18.88 -4.67
C ILE A 529 5.63 19.76 -4.88
N PHE A 530 6.80 19.16 -5.17
CA PHE A 530 8.03 19.91 -5.46
C PHE A 530 7.86 20.87 -6.63
N ARG A 531 7.23 20.46 -7.75
CA ARG A 531 6.94 21.32 -8.91
C ARG A 531 6.04 22.53 -8.56
N CYS A 532 5.06 22.35 -7.67
CA CYS A 532 4.19 23.42 -7.17
C CYS A 532 4.98 24.44 -6.32
N ILE A 533 5.72 23.97 -5.32
CA ILE A 533 6.38 24.85 -4.32
C ILE A 533 7.84 25.21 -4.66
N LEU A 534 8.31 24.88 -5.87
CA LEU A 534 9.67 25.12 -6.37
C LEU A 534 10.16 26.57 -6.12
N THR A 535 11.37 26.68 -5.57
CA THR A 535 12.05 27.93 -5.22
C THR A 535 13.43 28.07 -5.87
N SER A 536 14.23 27.00 -5.83
CA SER A 536 15.63 26.99 -6.26
C SER A 536 16.07 25.59 -6.71
N LEU A 537 17.24 25.51 -7.34
CA LEU A 537 17.94 24.28 -7.67
C LEU A 537 19.38 24.40 -7.18
N ASP A 538 19.88 23.40 -6.47
CA ASP A 538 21.31 23.23 -6.18
C ASP A 538 21.85 21.93 -6.84
N GLN A 539 23.17 21.75 -6.80
CA GLN A 539 23.82 20.60 -7.46
C GLN A 539 23.52 19.26 -6.79
N TYR A 540 23.23 19.23 -5.49
CA TYR A 540 22.84 18.00 -4.79
C TYR A 540 21.41 17.61 -5.16
N MET A 541 20.49 18.58 -5.20
CA MET A 541 19.12 18.40 -5.67
C MET A 541 19.08 17.86 -7.11
N LEU A 542 19.93 18.40 -8.00
CA LEU A 542 20.07 17.86 -9.35
C LEU A 542 20.68 16.45 -9.34
N GLY A 543 21.72 16.22 -8.55
CA GLY A 543 22.36 14.91 -8.40
C GLY A 543 21.40 13.82 -7.97
N ASP A 544 20.58 14.05 -6.94
CA ASP A 544 19.59 13.10 -6.43
C ASP A 544 18.55 12.72 -7.50
N MET A 545 18.15 13.67 -8.37
CA MET A 545 17.25 13.39 -9.50
C MET A 545 17.94 12.55 -10.58
N LEU A 546 19.17 12.90 -10.96
CA LEU A 546 19.92 12.18 -12.01
C LEU A 546 20.30 10.76 -11.56
N ALA A 547 20.62 10.56 -10.28
CA ALA A 547 20.88 9.25 -9.68
C ALA A 547 19.68 8.30 -9.72
N ARG A 548 18.46 8.83 -9.58
CA ARG A 548 17.23 8.04 -9.74
C ARG A 548 16.93 7.81 -11.22
N LEU A 549 17.08 8.85 -12.05
CA LEU A 549 16.81 8.77 -13.48
C LEU A 549 17.73 7.77 -14.21
N SER A 550 19.02 7.69 -13.86
CA SER A 550 19.94 6.70 -14.45
C SER A 550 19.52 5.25 -14.20
N ASN A 551 18.73 5.00 -13.15
CA ASN A 551 18.27 3.66 -12.79
C ASN A 551 16.86 3.36 -13.35
N THR A 552 16.09 4.37 -13.79
CA THR A 552 14.68 4.22 -14.21
C THR A 552 14.36 4.67 -15.63
N ILE A 553 15.23 5.45 -16.30
CA ILE A 553 15.09 5.81 -17.72
C ILE A 553 15.14 4.55 -18.60
N ALA A 554 14.49 4.57 -19.76
CA ALA A 554 14.62 3.53 -20.79
C ALA A 554 14.29 2.10 -20.29
N ASP A 555 13.39 2.00 -19.30
CA ASP A 555 12.91 0.73 -18.71
C ASP A 555 11.70 0.16 -19.48
N GLU A 556 11.43 -1.14 -19.33
CA GLU A 556 10.29 -1.82 -19.94
C GLU A 556 9.02 -1.79 -19.06
N ASP A 557 9.15 -1.61 -17.74
CA ASP A 557 8.01 -1.52 -16.83
C ASP A 557 7.32 -0.15 -16.95
N THR A 558 6.04 -0.16 -17.35
CA THR A 558 5.17 1.00 -17.47
C THR A 558 5.02 1.80 -16.17
N GLU A 559 5.13 1.16 -15.01
CA GLU A 559 5.10 1.85 -13.73
C GLU A 559 6.41 2.60 -13.46
N ILE A 560 7.57 1.98 -13.76
CA ILE A 560 8.89 2.63 -13.67
C ILE A 560 9.01 3.76 -14.69
N GLN A 561 8.52 3.58 -15.92
CA GLN A 561 8.41 4.64 -16.94
C GLN A 561 7.60 5.84 -16.43
N THR A 562 6.52 5.60 -15.68
CA THR A 562 5.70 6.67 -15.10
C THR A 562 6.47 7.48 -14.05
N PHE A 563 7.29 6.82 -13.23
CA PHE A 563 8.21 7.51 -12.31
C PHE A 563 9.36 8.23 -13.03
N ALA A 564 9.91 7.66 -14.11
CA ALA A 564 10.92 8.34 -14.93
C ALA A 564 10.34 9.61 -15.58
N MET A 565 9.09 9.57 -16.02
CA MET A 565 8.36 10.71 -16.59
C MET A 565 8.10 11.84 -15.57
N GLU A 566 7.89 11.49 -14.30
CA GLU A 566 7.81 12.45 -13.19
C GLU A 566 9.13 13.21 -12.99
N ILE A 567 10.28 12.53 -13.10
CA ILE A 567 11.60 13.17 -13.08
C ILE A 567 11.79 14.05 -14.34
N LEU A 568 11.56 13.51 -15.54
CA LEU A 568 11.75 14.25 -16.80
C LEU A 568 10.89 15.52 -16.85
N THR A 569 9.62 15.43 -16.48
CA THR A 569 8.73 16.60 -16.39
C THR A 569 9.22 17.58 -15.32
N THR A 570 9.76 17.11 -14.19
CA THR A 570 10.37 17.97 -13.17
C THR A 570 11.62 18.70 -13.72
N LEU A 571 12.46 18.02 -14.49
CA LEU A 571 13.60 18.64 -15.18
C LEU A 571 13.13 19.64 -16.24
N LYS A 572 12.07 19.35 -17.01
CA LYS A 572 11.43 20.32 -17.94
C LYS A 572 10.93 21.57 -17.20
N THR A 573 10.16 21.41 -16.12
CA THR A 573 9.67 22.54 -15.31
C THR A 573 10.82 23.34 -14.68
N LEU A 574 11.94 22.69 -14.32
CA LEU A 574 13.17 23.39 -13.89
C LEU A 574 13.80 24.21 -15.01
N ILE A 575 13.93 23.64 -16.22
CA ILE A 575 14.42 24.39 -17.40
C ILE A 575 13.49 25.59 -17.68
N SER A 576 12.17 25.39 -17.59
CA SER A 576 11.17 26.43 -17.84
C SER A 576 11.05 27.49 -16.72
N LYS A 577 11.40 27.17 -15.46
CA LYS A 577 11.40 28.14 -14.35
C LYS A 577 12.76 28.83 -14.08
N LEU A 578 13.88 28.33 -14.59
CA LEU A 578 15.21 28.95 -14.40
C LEU A 578 15.55 30.04 -15.44
N ASP A 579 16.35 31.03 -15.01
CA ASP A 579 16.92 32.07 -15.87
C ASP A 579 18.02 31.52 -16.78
N ALA A 580 18.19 32.08 -17.98
CA ALA A 580 19.21 31.64 -18.95
C ALA A 580 20.64 31.64 -18.40
N ASP A 581 21.02 32.69 -17.64
CA ASP A 581 22.33 32.77 -16.99
C ASP A 581 22.55 31.63 -15.98
N LYS A 582 21.51 31.18 -15.28
CA LYS A 582 21.57 30.04 -14.34
C LYS A 582 21.63 28.72 -15.10
N LEU A 583 20.85 28.55 -16.17
CA LEU A 583 20.84 27.33 -16.98
C LEU A 583 22.24 27.00 -17.53
N ILE A 584 22.99 28.00 -17.97
CA ILE A 584 24.37 27.83 -18.46
C ILE A 584 25.33 27.34 -17.35
N THR A 585 25.02 27.58 -16.07
CA THR A 585 25.80 27.04 -14.93
C THR A 585 25.47 25.59 -14.55
N PHE A 586 24.43 24.99 -15.16
CA PHE A 586 24.05 23.59 -14.99
C PHE A 586 24.11 22.81 -16.33
N PRO A 587 25.30 22.67 -16.97
CA PRO A 587 25.43 21.91 -18.22
C PRO A 587 24.97 20.45 -18.09
N GLN A 588 24.95 19.89 -16.87
CA GLN A 588 24.39 18.57 -16.58
C GLN A 588 22.93 18.43 -17.04
N LEU A 589 22.11 19.49 -16.96
CA LEU A 589 20.73 19.47 -17.47
C LEU A 589 20.70 19.30 -18.99
N PHE A 590 21.52 20.06 -19.73
CA PHE A 590 21.61 19.97 -21.19
C PHE A 590 22.14 18.60 -21.65
N TRP A 591 23.18 18.07 -21.01
CA TRP A 591 23.72 16.76 -21.34
C TRP A 591 22.80 15.60 -20.92
N THR A 592 22.01 15.77 -19.86
CA THR A 592 20.90 14.85 -19.53
C THR A 592 19.85 14.88 -20.64
N THR A 593 19.43 16.05 -21.13
CA THR A 593 18.51 16.15 -22.28
C THR A 593 19.08 15.43 -23.51
N CYS A 594 20.37 15.59 -23.81
CA CYS A 594 21.03 14.88 -24.91
C CYS A 594 21.04 13.35 -24.71
N ALA A 595 21.21 12.86 -23.49
CA ALA A 595 21.16 11.43 -23.18
C ALA A 595 19.73 10.87 -23.29
N CYS A 596 18.73 11.57 -22.75
CA CYS A 596 17.33 11.13 -22.81
C CYS A 596 16.75 11.15 -24.24
N LEU A 597 17.29 11.99 -25.14
CA LEU A 597 17.01 11.93 -26.59
C LEU A 597 17.49 10.62 -27.25
N GLU A 598 18.28 9.78 -26.58
CA GLU A 598 18.61 8.42 -27.04
C GLU A 598 17.70 7.32 -26.46
N SER A 599 16.77 7.64 -25.54
CA SER A 599 15.94 6.64 -24.86
C SER A 599 15.15 5.76 -25.83
N ILE A 600 14.93 4.50 -25.42
CA ILE A 600 14.10 3.55 -26.16
C ILE A 600 12.59 3.84 -26.05
N ASN A 601 12.18 4.69 -25.09
CA ASN A 601 10.77 4.90 -24.76
C ASN A 601 10.22 6.18 -25.44
N GLU A 602 9.18 6.03 -26.26
CA GLU A 602 8.61 7.10 -27.10
C GLU A 602 8.25 8.37 -26.30
N ARG A 603 7.67 8.20 -25.10
CA ARG A 603 7.28 9.33 -24.24
C ARG A 603 8.48 10.05 -23.63
N GLU A 604 9.52 9.31 -23.23
CA GLU A 604 10.75 9.88 -22.66
C GLU A 604 11.50 10.70 -23.71
N PHE A 605 11.56 10.19 -24.95
CA PHE A 605 12.08 10.93 -26.09
C PHE A 605 11.28 12.21 -26.35
N LEU A 606 9.95 12.15 -26.37
CA LEU A 606 9.09 13.31 -26.61
C LEU A 606 9.30 14.40 -25.55
N GLU A 607 9.32 14.05 -24.26
CA GLU A 607 9.59 14.99 -23.18
C GLU A 607 10.99 15.62 -23.33
N SER A 608 11.98 14.85 -23.79
CA SER A 608 13.35 15.32 -24.04
C SER A 608 13.43 16.27 -25.23
N VAL A 609 12.60 16.08 -26.26
CA VAL A 609 12.43 17.04 -27.36
C VAL A 609 11.80 18.34 -26.84
N GLU A 610 10.82 18.28 -25.94
CA GLU A 610 10.25 19.48 -25.31
C GLU A 610 11.28 20.19 -24.41
N MET A 611 12.06 19.47 -23.61
CA MET A 611 13.19 20.02 -22.83
C MET A 611 14.24 20.71 -23.71
N LEU A 612 14.58 20.14 -24.86
CA LEU A 612 15.49 20.76 -25.82
C LEU A 612 14.88 22.03 -26.44
N ASN A 613 13.56 22.06 -26.69
CA ASN A 613 12.89 23.27 -27.17
C ASN A 613 12.93 24.42 -26.15
N GLU A 614 12.68 24.13 -24.87
CA GLU A 614 12.82 25.12 -23.79
C GLU A 614 14.24 25.67 -23.70
N PHE A 615 15.26 24.81 -23.84
CA PHE A 615 16.66 25.23 -23.93
C PHE A 615 16.92 26.15 -25.13
N LEU A 616 16.47 25.76 -26.32
CA LEU A 616 16.69 26.51 -27.57
C LEU A 616 15.99 27.87 -27.61
N ASP A 617 14.87 28.02 -26.90
CA ASP A 617 14.12 29.29 -26.84
C ASP A 617 14.62 30.23 -25.73
N LYS A 618 15.28 29.71 -24.68
CA LYS A 618 15.82 30.49 -23.57
C LYS A 618 17.29 30.87 -23.69
N VAL A 619 18.11 29.98 -24.21
CA VAL A 619 19.58 30.09 -24.20
C VAL A 619 20.06 30.50 -25.59
N ASP A 620 20.90 31.53 -25.68
CA ASP A 620 21.41 32.00 -26.97
C ASP A 620 22.46 31.05 -27.57
N PHE A 621 21.98 30.03 -28.27
CA PHE A 621 22.82 29.12 -29.05
C PHE A 621 23.47 29.79 -30.28
N GLN A 622 23.16 31.04 -30.66
CA GLN A 622 23.95 31.75 -31.69
C GLN A 622 25.27 32.28 -31.11
N SER A 623 25.33 32.61 -29.83
CA SER A 623 26.55 33.00 -29.13
C SER A 623 27.59 31.86 -29.10
N PRO A 624 28.81 32.07 -29.65
CA PRO A 624 29.85 31.05 -29.62
C PRO A 624 30.38 30.80 -28.20
N ASN A 625 30.23 31.76 -27.28
CA ASN A 625 30.62 31.58 -25.88
C ASN A 625 29.68 30.60 -25.16
N VAL A 626 28.38 30.67 -25.44
CA VAL A 626 27.37 29.78 -24.86
C VAL A 626 27.59 28.35 -25.34
N ARG A 627 27.74 28.15 -26.65
CA ARG A 627 28.01 26.82 -27.21
C ARG A 627 29.34 26.24 -26.71
N ARG A 628 30.40 27.06 -26.58
CA ARG A 628 31.67 26.64 -25.97
C ARG A 628 31.49 26.19 -24.51
N LEU A 629 30.74 26.93 -23.69
CA LEU A 629 30.51 26.58 -22.28
C LEU A 629 29.71 25.27 -22.13
N LEU A 630 28.69 25.06 -22.96
CA LEU A 630 27.93 23.80 -22.97
C LEU A 630 28.80 22.62 -23.41
N LEU A 631 29.66 22.81 -24.43
CA LEU A 631 30.58 21.77 -24.92
C LEU A 631 31.72 21.47 -23.93
N GLU A 632 32.27 22.48 -23.26
CA GLU A 632 33.23 22.32 -22.15
C GLU A 632 32.61 21.61 -20.94
N GLY A 633 31.28 21.61 -20.82
CA GLY A 633 30.51 20.87 -19.84
C GLY A 633 30.15 19.43 -20.23
N GLN A 634 30.78 18.81 -21.24
CA GLN A 634 30.50 17.41 -21.59
C GLN A 634 30.95 16.43 -20.48
N PRO A 635 30.13 15.41 -20.13
CA PRO A 635 30.53 14.39 -19.16
C PRO A 635 31.78 13.62 -19.58
N SER A 636 32.76 13.52 -18.68
CA SER A 636 34.07 12.86 -18.94
C SER A 636 33.99 11.34 -19.17
N LYS A 637 32.85 10.72 -18.85
CA LYS A 637 32.54 9.29 -19.01
C LYS A 637 31.47 9.04 -20.08
N TRP A 638 31.25 9.98 -21.02
CA TRP A 638 30.24 9.82 -22.08
C TRP A 638 30.52 8.57 -22.94
N GLU A 639 29.49 7.74 -23.14
CA GLU A 639 29.52 6.56 -24.01
C GLU A 639 29.07 6.92 -25.43
N GLY A 640 29.82 6.44 -26.42
CA GLY A 640 29.62 6.75 -27.84
C GLY A 640 30.32 8.03 -28.31
N SER A 641 30.17 8.37 -29.58
CA SER A 641 30.54 9.69 -30.12
C SER A 641 29.33 10.62 -30.06
N PHE A 642 29.56 11.86 -29.63
CA PHE A 642 28.55 12.91 -29.75
C PHE A 642 28.75 13.65 -31.07
N ASP A 643 27.93 13.31 -32.06
CA ASP A 643 28.02 13.83 -33.43
C ASP A 643 27.17 15.12 -33.63
N GLY A 644 26.81 15.79 -32.52
CA GLY A 644 25.96 16.97 -32.47
C GLY A 644 24.51 16.70 -32.02
N LEU A 645 23.76 17.78 -31.77
CA LEU A 645 22.33 17.72 -31.40
C LEU A 645 21.44 17.10 -32.48
N GLN A 646 21.68 17.41 -33.76
CA GLN A 646 20.70 17.07 -34.80
C GLN A 646 20.51 15.55 -35.05
N PRO A 647 21.57 14.71 -35.07
CA PRO A 647 21.43 13.25 -35.22
C PRO A 647 20.51 12.58 -34.20
N LEU A 648 20.48 13.07 -32.96
CA LEU A 648 19.64 12.53 -31.88
C LEU A 648 18.15 12.62 -32.21
N LEU A 649 17.75 13.65 -32.97
CA LEU A 649 16.35 13.92 -33.30
C LEU A 649 15.79 12.97 -34.37
N TYR A 650 16.62 12.32 -35.20
CA TYR A 650 16.13 11.61 -36.40
C TYR A 650 15.24 10.40 -36.09
N GLN A 651 15.35 9.79 -34.91
CA GLN A 651 14.45 8.70 -34.49
C GLN A 651 13.00 9.18 -34.27
N GLY A 652 12.79 10.45 -33.88
CA GLY A 652 11.47 11.06 -33.73
C GLY A 652 10.65 11.14 -35.01
N LEU A 653 11.30 11.12 -36.18
CA LEU A 653 10.62 11.12 -37.49
C LEU A 653 9.88 9.78 -37.76
N ARG A 654 10.30 8.69 -37.11
CA ARG A 654 9.70 7.35 -37.22
C ARG A 654 8.33 7.26 -36.51
N SER A 655 8.09 8.10 -35.51
CA SER A 655 6.86 8.09 -34.70
C SER A 655 5.83 9.10 -35.19
N SER A 656 4.55 8.72 -35.24
CA SER A 656 3.44 9.65 -35.52
C SER A 656 3.19 10.66 -34.38
N MET A 657 3.58 10.36 -33.14
CA MET A 657 3.44 11.28 -32.00
C MET A 657 4.58 12.30 -31.97
N CYS A 658 5.82 11.85 -32.21
CA CYS A 658 7.01 12.68 -32.10
C CYS A 658 7.27 13.52 -33.36
N TYR A 659 6.70 13.16 -34.52
CA TYR A 659 6.99 13.78 -35.82
C TYR A 659 6.96 15.31 -35.80
N GLN A 660 5.89 15.92 -35.30
CA GLN A 660 5.73 17.37 -35.35
C GLN A 660 6.66 18.11 -34.40
N ALA A 661 6.85 17.62 -33.17
CA ALA A 661 7.81 18.18 -32.22
C ALA A 661 9.25 18.06 -32.76
N THR A 662 9.57 16.94 -33.39
CA THR A 662 10.85 16.69 -34.05
C THR A 662 11.10 17.70 -35.18
N LEU A 663 10.15 17.87 -36.10
CA LEU A 663 10.26 18.84 -37.20
C LEU A 663 10.40 20.29 -36.71
N ASN A 664 9.63 20.69 -35.69
CA ASN A 664 9.74 22.02 -35.07
C ASN A 664 11.15 22.25 -34.48
N THR A 665 11.75 21.22 -33.90
CA THR A 665 13.11 21.29 -33.32
C THR A 665 14.19 21.34 -34.40
N LEU A 666 14.05 20.55 -35.46
CA LEU A 666 14.95 20.57 -36.62
C LEU A 666 14.96 21.96 -37.30
N ASP A 667 13.80 22.62 -37.40
CA ASP A 667 13.68 24.00 -37.91
C ASP A 667 14.42 25.04 -37.06
N LYS A 668 14.48 24.85 -35.73
CA LYS A 668 15.32 25.67 -34.82
C LYS A 668 16.80 25.34 -35.00
N VAL A 669 17.16 24.06 -34.92
CA VAL A 669 18.56 23.58 -34.92
C VAL A 669 19.27 23.86 -36.25
N VAL A 670 18.59 23.76 -37.40
CA VAL A 670 19.19 24.03 -38.72
C VAL A 670 19.64 25.48 -38.89
N ARG A 671 19.02 26.43 -38.17
CA ARG A 671 19.38 27.86 -38.18
C ARG A 671 20.60 28.20 -37.31
N LEU A 672 21.11 27.26 -36.51
CA LEU A 672 22.29 27.46 -35.68
C LEU A 672 23.60 27.26 -36.46
N PRO A 673 24.69 27.95 -36.09
CA PRO A 673 26.01 27.75 -36.70
C PRO A 673 26.53 26.31 -36.57
N THR A 674 27.30 25.85 -37.56
CA THR A 674 27.96 24.54 -37.56
C THR A 674 29.11 24.51 -36.56
N ASP A 675 29.06 23.58 -35.60
CA ASP A 675 30.17 23.16 -34.75
C ASP A 675 29.88 21.80 -34.08
N ALA A 676 30.80 21.32 -33.23
CA ALA A 676 30.71 20.02 -32.57
C ALA A 676 29.56 19.90 -31.54
N LEU A 677 28.92 21.00 -31.12
CA LEU A 677 27.74 20.94 -30.25
C LEU A 677 26.46 20.75 -31.08
N VAL A 678 26.34 21.48 -32.19
CA VAL A 678 25.13 21.52 -33.02
C VAL A 678 25.09 20.36 -34.03
N GLY A 679 26.25 20.00 -34.58
CA GLY A 679 26.41 19.06 -35.69
C GLY A 679 27.01 19.72 -36.94
N ASP A 680 27.41 18.89 -37.91
CA ASP A 680 28.11 19.28 -39.14
C ASP A 680 27.22 20.03 -40.17
N ASP A 681 27.73 20.23 -41.39
CA ASP A 681 26.98 20.88 -42.48
C ASP A 681 25.95 19.96 -43.16
N SER A 682 25.95 18.64 -42.88
CA SER A 682 24.91 17.71 -43.37
C SER A 682 23.55 17.97 -42.70
N ARG A 683 23.50 18.78 -41.64
CA ARG A 683 22.27 19.20 -40.96
C ARG A 683 21.19 19.71 -41.91
N VAL A 684 21.56 20.54 -42.90
CA VAL A 684 20.60 21.10 -43.88
C VAL A 684 20.01 20.00 -44.76
N PHE A 685 20.84 19.07 -45.23
CA PHE A 685 20.43 17.91 -46.02
C PHE A 685 19.39 17.07 -45.26
N PHE A 686 19.65 16.72 -44.00
CA PHE A 686 18.70 15.92 -43.20
C PHE A 686 17.42 16.68 -42.83
N THR A 687 17.46 17.99 -42.59
CA THR A 687 16.24 18.78 -42.32
C THR A 687 15.38 18.96 -43.58
N ILE A 688 15.99 19.00 -44.77
CA ILE A 688 15.27 18.91 -46.06
C ILE A 688 14.64 17.52 -46.22
N LEU A 689 15.39 16.44 -46.01
CA LEU A 689 14.85 15.06 -46.09
C LEU A 689 13.68 14.82 -45.12
N ALA A 690 13.78 15.32 -43.88
CA ALA A 690 12.71 15.23 -42.89
C ALA A 690 11.43 15.94 -43.32
N ASN A 691 11.53 17.07 -44.00
CA ASN A 691 10.38 17.81 -44.54
C ASN A 691 9.96 17.35 -45.95
N PHE A 692 10.73 16.50 -46.65
CA PHE A 692 10.46 16.11 -48.05
C PHE A 692 9.07 15.47 -48.25
N PRO A 693 8.60 14.54 -47.40
CA PRO A 693 7.23 14.03 -47.49
C PRO A 693 6.18 15.12 -47.24
N ARG A 694 6.48 16.08 -46.37
CA ARG A 694 5.59 17.21 -46.00
C ARG A 694 5.48 18.24 -47.13
N PHE A 695 6.60 18.57 -47.78
CA PHE A 695 6.61 19.44 -48.96
C PHE A 695 5.73 18.88 -50.10
N LEU A 696 5.78 17.56 -50.32
CA LEU A 696 4.92 16.87 -51.30
C LEU A 696 3.46 16.76 -50.89
N TYR A 697 3.18 16.67 -49.59
CA TYR A 697 1.81 16.69 -49.10
C TYR A 697 1.16 18.07 -49.30
N GLU A 698 1.88 19.15 -48.97
CA GLU A 698 1.43 20.54 -49.08
C GLU A 698 1.34 21.01 -50.55
N LEU A 699 2.19 20.50 -51.46
CA LEU A 699 2.07 20.72 -52.92
C LEU A 699 0.79 20.17 -53.55
N GLU A 700 0.11 19.24 -52.87
CA GLU A 700 -1.17 18.66 -53.32
C GLU A 700 -2.38 19.27 -52.61
N GLN A 701 -2.19 20.26 -51.72
CA GLN A 701 -3.28 21.02 -51.09
C GLN A 701 -3.58 22.33 -51.83
N ASP A 702 -4.82 22.82 -51.74
CA ASP A 702 -5.23 24.11 -52.32
C ASP A 702 -4.41 25.31 -51.77
N SER A 703 -3.98 25.24 -50.51
CA SER A 703 -3.20 26.27 -49.81
C SER A 703 -2.08 25.67 -48.97
N PHE A 704 -0.95 26.37 -48.90
CA PHE A 704 0.17 25.99 -48.02
C PHE A 704 -0.10 26.48 -46.60
N SER A 705 0.28 25.69 -45.59
CA SER A 705 0.25 26.12 -44.19
C SER A 705 1.29 27.21 -43.90
N GLU A 706 0.98 28.13 -42.97
CA GLU A 706 1.94 29.16 -42.52
C GLU A 706 3.22 28.53 -41.96
N SER A 707 3.11 27.36 -41.33
CA SER A 707 4.24 26.60 -40.84
C SER A 707 5.15 26.08 -41.95
N ILE A 708 4.63 25.55 -43.07
CA ILE A 708 5.51 25.06 -44.16
C ILE A 708 6.17 26.22 -44.91
N LEU A 709 5.48 27.36 -45.07
CA LEU A 709 6.07 28.59 -45.61
C LEU A 709 7.28 29.02 -44.78
N LYS A 710 7.09 29.19 -43.46
CA LYS A 710 8.15 29.58 -42.52
C LYS A 710 9.33 28.60 -42.51
N THR A 711 9.08 27.29 -42.53
CA THR A 711 10.16 26.29 -42.63
C THR A 711 10.91 26.36 -43.96
N THR A 712 10.22 26.65 -45.06
CA THR A 712 10.85 26.82 -46.38
C THR A 712 11.69 28.10 -46.44
N GLU A 713 11.20 29.22 -45.89
CA GLU A 713 11.93 30.49 -45.76
C GLU A 713 13.19 30.37 -44.88
N ASN A 714 13.09 29.63 -43.77
CA ASN A 714 14.22 29.31 -42.91
C ASN A 714 15.29 28.49 -43.69
N LEU A 715 14.88 27.43 -44.37
CA LEU A 715 15.79 26.58 -45.16
C LEU A 715 16.38 27.33 -46.36
N LEU A 716 15.63 28.22 -47.01
CA LEU A 716 16.13 29.09 -48.08
C LEU A 716 17.21 30.04 -47.54
N THR A 717 16.99 30.62 -46.35
CA THR A 717 17.95 31.53 -45.72
C THR A 717 19.26 30.81 -45.35
N VAL A 718 19.18 29.60 -44.80
CA VAL A 718 20.38 28.80 -44.44
C VAL A 718 21.09 28.26 -45.70
N THR A 719 20.38 27.79 -46.71
CA THR A 719 21.00 27.29 -47.96
C THR A 719 21.70 28.39 -48.76
N ILE A 720 21.13 29.61 -48.80
CA ILE A 720 21.83 30.79 -49.32
C ILE A 720 23.08 31.10 -48.48
N GLY A 721 22.98 31.06 -47.15
CA GLY A 721 24.10 31.32 -46.24
C GLY A 721 25.27 30.34 -46.36
N GLN A 722 24.99 29.07 -46.68
CA GLN A 722 25.99 28.03 -46.96
C GLN A 722 26.47 28.00 -48.42
N GLY A 723 25.88 28.79 -49.32
CA GLY A 723 26.25 28.82 -50.75
C GLY A 723 25.68 27.68 -51.60
N LEU A 724 24.66 26.96 -51.11
CA LEU A 724 24.00 25.81 -51.76
C LEU A 724 23.01 26.27 -52.84
N ALA A 725 23.53 26.95 -53.87
CA ALA A 725 22.76 27.73 -54.83
C ALA A 725 21.63 26.94 -55.54
N SER A 726 21.89 25.70 -55.97
CA SER A 726 20.88 24.89 -56.65
C SER A 726 19.74 24.45 -55.71
N ILE A 727 20.02 24.25 -54.42
CA ILE A 727 18.98 23.91 -53.43
C ILE A 727 18.16 25.16 -53.10
N ALA A 728 18.81 26.31 -52.92
CA ALA A 728 18.13 27.59 -52.72
C ALA A 728 17.16 27.91 -53.87
N LEU A 729 17.56 27.68 -55.12
CA LEU A 729 16.69 27.86 -56.29
C LEU A 729 15.43 26.96 -56.24
N VAL A 730 15.56 25.70 -55.82
CA VAL A 730 14.41 24.79 -55.69
C VAL A 730 13.47 25.23 -54.56
N LEU A 731 13.98 25.74 -53.44
CA LEU A 731 13.17 26.26 -52.33
C LEU A 731 12.46 27.58 -52.70
N ASP A 732 13.10 28.47 -53.45
CA ASP A 732 12.51 29.71 -53.97
C ASP A 732 11.40 29.44 -55.01
N ASN A 733 11.63 28.47 -55.92
CA ASN A 733 10.61 27.98 -56.85
C ASN A 733 9.42 27.32 -56.12
N TYR A 734 9.65 26.67 -54.97
CA TYR A 734 8.60 26.10 -54.13
C TYR A 734 7.74 27.20 -53.49
N LEU A 735 8.35 28.19 -52.84
CA LEU A 735 7.65 29.35 -52.27
C LEU A 735 6.84 30.10 -53.35
N SER A 736 7.41 30.24 -54.54
CA SER A 736 6.77 30.88 -55.70
C SER A 736 5.70 30.01 -56.39
N LYS A 737 5.42 28.81 -55.88
CA LYS A 737 4.48 27.82 -56.45
C LYS A 737 4.71 27.53 -57.95
N HIS A 738 5.97 27.46 -58.38
CA HIS A 738 6.30 27.17 -59.79
C HIS A 738 6.16 25.68 -60.17
N TYR A 739 6.18 24.77 -59.19
CA TYR A 739 6.01 23.33 -59.42
C TYR A 739 4.55 22.95 -59.69
N GLN A 740 4.28 22.42 -60.89
CA GLN A 740 2.94 21.94 -61.27
C GLN A 740 2.67 20.49 -60.85
N THR A 741 3.71 19.71 -60.52
CA THR A 741 3.57 18.33 -60.05
C THR A 741 4.62 18.03 -58.98
N GLY A 742 4.29 17.14 -58.05
CA GLY A 742 5.24 16.64 -57.05
C GLY A 742 6.46 15.92 -57.67
N ASP A 743 6.31 15.27 -58.83
CA ASP A 743 7.41 14.56 -59.48
C ASP A 743 8.51 15.49 -60.00
N ASP A 744 8.13 16.64 -60.57
CA ASP A 744 9.08 17.67 -61.00
C ASP A 744 9.85 18.25 -59.80
N PHE A 745 9.16 18.49 -58.68
CA PHE A 745 9.81 18.89 -57.42
C PHE A 745 10.75 17.81 -56.88
N ILE A 746 10.38 16.51 -56.91
CA ILE A 746 11.27 15.42 -56.48
C ILE A 746 12.54 15.40 -57.33
N ILE A 747 12.40 15.46 -58.65
CA ILE A 747 13.52 15.37 -59.59
C ILE A 747 14.47 16.56 -59.39
N GLN A 748 13.95 17.79 -59.31
CA GLN A 748 14.78 18.98 -59.14
C GLN A 748 15.42 19.05 -57.74
N MET A 749 14.68 18.74 -56.66
CA MET A 749 15.24 18.69 -55.30
C MET A 749 16.32 17.60 -55.20
N PHE A 750 16.06 16.40 -55.70
CA PHE A 750 17.05 15.33 -55.68
C PHE A 750 18.30 15.67 -56.51
N SER A 751 18.13 16.28 -57.70
CA SER A 751 19.25 16.77 -58.51
C SER A 751 20.10 17.80 -57.77
N ALA A 752 19.48 18.71 -57.00
CA ALA A 752 20.19 19.71 -56.21
C ALA A 752 20.89 19.12 -54.97
N LEU A 753 20.28 18.12 -54.31
CA LEU A 753 20.92 17.36 -53.23
C LEU A 753 22.11 16.52 -53.76
N LYS A 754 21.99 15.97 -54.97
CA LYS A 754 23.02 15.19 -55.68
C LYS A 754 24.22 16.03 -56.16
N GLU A 755 24.08 17.36 -56.22
CA GLU A 755 25.20 18.28 -56.53
C GLU A 755 26.16 18.46 -55.36
N TYR A 756 25.66 18.47 -54.10
CA TYR A 756 26.44 18.87 -52.92
C TYR A 756 26.68 17.77 -51.88
N PHE A 757 25.82 16.75 -51.79
CA PHE A 757 25.82 15.81 -50.65
C PHE A 757 25.92 14.32 -51.03
N LEU A 758 25.73 13.99 -52.31
CA LEU A 758 25.83 12.61 -52.82
C LEU A 758 27.09 12.49 -53.70
N PRO A 759 27.77 11.34 -53.74
CA PRO A 759 27.35 10.03 -53.23
C PRO A 759 27.56 9.82 -51.71
N ASP A 760 28.28 10.70 -51.02
CA ASP A 760 28.76 10.42 -49.66
C ASP A 760 27.64 10.15 -48.62
N LEU A 761 26.46 10.76 -48.78
CA LEU A 761 25.31 10.54 -47.90
C LEU A 761 24.24 9.55 -48.41
N ASP A 762 24.47 8.83 -49.54
CA ASP A 762 23.50 7.90 -50.15
C ASP A 762 22.86 6.94 -49.13
N PHE A 763 23.70 6.24 -48.35
CA PHE A 763 23.27 5.25 -47.37
C PHE A 763 22.43 5.86 -46.24
N LYS A 764 22.88 7.01 -45.70
CA LYS A 764 22.16 7.71 -44.63
C LYS A 764 20.79 8.21 -45.13
N MET A 765 20.73 8.78 -46.34
CA MET A 765 19.50 9.24 -46.97
C MET A 765 18.47 8.12 -47.16
N ILE A 766 18.87 7.00 -47.76
CA ILE A 766 17.97 5.86 -47.96
C ILE A 766 17.50 5.29 -46.62
N THR A 767 18.40 5.19 -45.63
CA THR A 767 18.03 4.74 -44.28
C THR A 767 17.07 5.70 -43.58
N THR A 768 17.25 7.02 -43.69
CA THR A 768 16.31 8.01 -43.16
C THR A 768 14.94 7.92 -43.84
N LEU A 769 14.90 7.90 -45.17
CA LEU A 769 13.64 7.83 -45.93
C LEU A 769 12.89 6.52 -45.69
N ILE A 770 13.55 5.36 -45.79
CA ILE A 770 12.91 4.07 -45.49
C ILE A 770 12.48 3.99 -44.01
N GLY A 771 13.21 4.63 -43.09
CA GLY A 771 12.82 4.76 -41.68
C GLY A 771 11.48 5.46 -41.48
N CYS A 772 11.19 6.50 -42.27
CA CYS A 772 9.90 7.22 -42.22
C CYS A 772 8.69 6.36 -42.63
N LEU A 773 8.89 5.19 -43.26
CA LEU A 773 7.79 4.26 -43.61
C LEU A 773 7.18 3.53 -42.41
N THR A 774 7.87 3.50 -41.27
CA THR A 774 7.34 2.93 -40.02
C THR A 774 6.22 3.81 -39.43
N ASN A 775 6.30 5.13 -39.62
CA ASN A 775 5.38 6.13 -39.07
C ASN A 775 3.93 5.81 -39.39
N LYS A 776 3.05 5.76 -38.37
CA LYS A 776 1.64 5.38 -38.51
C LYS A 776 0.89 6.22 -39.56
N THR A 777 1.31 7.47 -39.76
CA THR A 777 0.62 8.50 -40.56
C THR A 777 0.52 8.12 -42.05
N PRO A 778 -0.69 7.87 -42.61
CA PRO A 778 -0.86 7.39 -43.99
C PRO A 778 -0.15 8.21 -45.06
N TRP A 779 -0.29 9.54 -45.01
CA TRP A 779 0.30 10.42 -46.02
C TRP A 779 1.83 10.44 -45.97
N VAL A 780 2.44 10.28 -44.78
CA VAL A 780 3.90 10.22 -44.62
C VAL A 780 4.43 9.00 -45.37
N LYS A 781 3.80 7.82 -45.20
CA LYS A 781 4.15 6.61 -45.96
C LYS A 781 4.03 6.83 -47.46
N ILE A 782 2.87 7.28 -47.94
CA ILE A 782 2.57 7.44 -49.37
C ILE A 782 3.56 8.42 -50.04
N LYS A 783 3.82 9.59 -49.45
CA LYS A 783 4.77 10.56 -50.02
C LYS A 783 6.21 10.07 -49.96
N THR A 784 6.58 9.34 -48.91
CA THR A 784 7.92 8.72 -48.78
C THR A 784 8.16 7.63 -49.82
N MET A 785 7.19 6.75 -50.08
CA MET A 785 7.29 5.73 -51.13
C MET A 785 7.42 6.39 -52.52
N ARG A 786 6.63 7.44 -52.81
CA ARG A 786 6.75 8.22 -54.05
C ARG A 786 8.15 8.85 -54.24
N ILE A 787 8.77 9.34 -53.17
CA ILE A 787 10.18 9.81 -53.20
C ILE A 787 11.12 8.64 -53.52
N LEU A 788 10.99 7.52 -52.82
CA LEU A 788 11.86 6.35 -52.99
C LEU A 788 11.82 5.78 -54.41
N CYS A 789 10.64 5.67 -55.04
CA CYS A 789 10.49 5.24 -56.45
C CYS A 789 11.21 6.15 -57.47
N ARG A 790 11.58 7.37 -57.10
CA ARG A 790 12.35 8.30 -57.95
C ARG A 790 13.83 8.38 -57.59
N ILE A 791 14.17 8.18 -56.31
CA ILE A 791 15.56 8.27 -55.81
C ILE A 791 16.33 6.95 -55.99
N ILE A 792 15.70 5.80 -55.73
CA ILE A 792 16.36 4.48 -55.75
C ILE A 792 17.02 4.15 -57.10
N PRO A 793 16.38 4.37 -58.28
CA PRO A 793 16.98 4.06 -59.58
C PRO A 793 18.25 4.86 -59.92
N GLU A 794 18.48 5.97 -59.23
CA GLU A 794 19.58 6.91 -59.47
C GLU A 794 20.79 6.69 -58.55
N ILE A 795 20.76 5.65 -57.70
CA ILE A 795 21.78 5.29 -56.71
C ILE A 795 22.35 3.89 -57.00
N ASP A 796 23.66 3.72 -56.87
CA ASP A 796 24.29 2.40 -57.02
C ASP A 796 24.09 1.53 -55.76
N MET A 797 22.99 0.79 -55.75
CA MET A 797 22.66 -0.21 -54.72
C MET A 797 23.68 -1.36 -54.59
N LYS A 798 24.69 -1.44 -55.48
CA LYS A 798 25.79 -2.42 -55.39
C LYS A 798 26.96 -1.93 -54.53
N ARG A 799 26.97 -0.67 -54.08
CA ARG A 799 27.92 -0.18 -53.07
C ARG A 799 27.88 -1.06 -51.83
N SER A 800 29.04 -1.41 -51.30
CA SER A 800 29.15 -2.34 -50.16
C SER A 800 28.39 -1.89 -48.90
N GLU A 801 28.19 -0.58 -48.73
CA GLU A 801 27.45 0.02 -47.61
C GLU A 801 25.94 -0.21 -47.72
N LEU A 802 25.39 -0.29 -48.94
CA LEU A 802 23.97 -0.60 -49.18
C LEU A 802 23.78 -2.12 -49.31
N ALA A 803 24.59 -2.77 -50.15
CA ALA A 803 24.52 -4.19 -50.43
C ALA A 803 24.78 -5.08 -49.19
N GLY A 804 25.53 -4.61 -48.20
CA GLY A 804 25.86 -5.35 -46.98
C GLY A 804 24.72 -5.49 -45.97
N HIS A 805 23.70 -4.62 -46.01
CA HIS A 805 22.55 -4.67 -45.09
C HIS A 805 21.36 -5.46 -45.63
N GLY A 806 21.26 -5.65 -46.95
CA GLY A 806 20.32 -6.57 -47.60
C GLY A 806 18.88 -6.50 -47.07
N SER A 807 18.44 -7.60 -46.45
CA SER A 807 17.10 -7.76 -45.87
C SER A 807 16.72 -6.73 -44.78
N ASP A 808 17.69 -6.19 -44.05
CA ASP A 808 17.47 -5.19 -42.99
C ASP A 808 16.98 -3.86 -43.60
N LEU A 809 17.63 -3.45 -44.69
CA LEU A 809 17.36 -2.20 -45.40
C LEU A 809 15.93 -2.15 -45.95
N ILE A 810 15.40 -3.28 -46.41
CA ILE A 810 14.02 -3.39 -46.92
C ILE A 810 12.99 -3.79 -45.85
N SER A 811 13.38 -4.02 -44.60
CA SER A 811 12.49 -4.56 -43.57
C SER A 811 11.23 -3.72 -43.27
N PRO A 812 11.22 -2.37 -43.41
CA PRO A 812 9.97 -1.60 -43.31
C PRO A 812 9.04 -1.79 -44.52
N LEU A 813 9.59 -1.90 -45.74
CA LEU A 813 8.82 -2.18 -46.96
C LEU A 813 8.16 -3.56 -46.90
N LEU A 814 8.89 -4.58 -46.46
CA LEU A 814 8.37 -5.93 -46.28
C LEU A 814 7.18 -5.98 -45.30
N ARG A 815 7.18 -5.12 -44.27
CA ARG A 815 6.05 -5.00 -43.33
C ARG A 815 4.83 -4.31 -43.96
N LEU A 816 5.02 -3.38 -44.91
CA LEU A 816 3.92 -2.75 -45.64
C LEU A 816 3.21 -3.71 -46.62
N LEU A 817 3.86 -4.78 -47.08
CA LEU A 817 3.23 -5.81 -47.93
C LEU A 817 2.03 -6.52 -47.26
N GLN A 818 1.95 -6.50 -45.93
CA GLN A 818 0.80 -7.04 -45.16
C GLN A 818 -0.35 -6.03 -44.99
N THR A 819 -0.27 -4.84 -45.59
CA THR A 819 -1.17 -3.71 -45.32
C THR A 819 -1.80 -3.16 -46.60
N GLU A 820 -2.69 -2.17 -46.48
CA GLU A 820 -3.28 -1.46 -47.61
C GLU A 820 -2.23 -0.85 -48.58
N TYR A 821 -1.03 -0.51 -48.09
CA TYR A 821 0.09 0.08 -48.84
C TYR A 821 0.90 -0.95 -49.67
N CYS A 822 0.37 -2.16 -49.89
CA CYS A 822 1.10 -3.26 -50.51
C CYS A 822 1.53 -2.97 -51.96
N MET A 823 0.69 -2.30 -52.75
CA MET A 823 1.01 -1.97 -54.15
C MET A 823 2.13 -0.94 -54.25
N GLU A 824 2.06 0.14 -53.47
CA GLU A 824 3.07 1.19 -53.43
C GLU A 824 4.40 0.68 -52.84
N ALA A 825 4.35 -0.27 -51.90
CA ALA A 825 5.55 -0.94 -51.38
C ALA A 825 6.20 -1.86 -52.44
N LEU A 826 5.40 -2.54 -53.27
CA LEU A 826 5.91 -3.31 -54.41
C LEU A 826 6.55 -2.40 -55.48
N ASP A 827 5.92 -1.27 -55.81
CA ASP A 827 6.51 -0.27 -56.73
C ASP A 827 7.90 0.20 -56.24
N VAL A 828 8.10 0.37 -54.93
CA VAL A 828 9.43 0.70 -54.37
C VAL A 828 10.39 -0.49 -54.49
N LEU A 829 9.94 -1.71 -54.16
CA LEU A 829 10.76 -2.92 -54.18
C LEU A 829 11.23 -3.32 -55.59
N ASP A 830 10.39 -3.13 -56.62
CA ASP A 830 10.74 -3.39 -58.04
C ASP A 830 11.92 -2.53 -58.52
N ASN A 831 12.19 -1.39 -57.87
CA ASN A 831 13.34 -0.54 -58.16
C ASN A 831 14.61 -0.97 -57.40
N ILE A 832 14.53 -1.84 -56.40
CA ILE A 832 15.67 -2.32 -55.60
C ILE A 832 16.28 -3.57 -56.27
N MET A 833 17.46 -3.42 -56.86
CA MET A 833 18.19 -4.53 -57.49
C MET A 833 18.53 -5.65 -56.50
N THR A 834 18.69 -6.88 -57.03
CA THR A 834 19.11 -8.10 -56.31
C THR A 834 20.22 -7.84 -55.27
N MET A 835 19.85 -7.80 -54.00
CA MET A 835 20.78 -7.56 -52.90
C MET A 835 21.55 -8.84 -52.52
N SER A 836 22.69 -8.67 -51.85
CA SER A 836 23.47 -9.79 -51.31
C SER A 836 22.82 -10.27 -50.00
N GLY A 837 22.64 -11.59 -49.87
CA GLY A 837 22.08 -12.17 -48.65
C GLY A 837 23.07 -12.08 -47.48
N SER A 838 22.57 -11.67 -46.31
CA SER A 838 23.35 -11.60 -45.06
C SER A 838 23.12 -12.85 -44.21
N SER A 839 24.05 -13.15 -43.29
CA SER A 839 23.85 -14.23 -42.30
C SER A 839 22.69 -13.96 -41.34
N MET A 840 22.21 -12.72 -41.27
CA MET A 840 21.13 -12.29 -40.37
C MET A 840 19.75 -12.25 -41.04
N ASP A 841 19.65 -12.57 -42.33
CA ASP A 841 18.40 -12.42 -43.11
C ASP A 841 17.20 -13.12 -42.47
N LYS A 842 17.38 -14.33 -41.91
CA LYS A 842 16.29 -15.04 -41.22
C LYS A 842 15.79 -14.31 -39.97
N HIS A 843 16.66 -13.59 -39.27
CA HIS A 843 16.28 -12.75 -38.13
C HIS A 843 15.58 -11.47 -38.58
N HIS A 844 16.11 -10.76 -39.60
CA HIS A 844 15.50 -9.55 -40.14
C HIS A 844 14.09 -9.81 -40.72
N LEU A 845 13.91 -10.93 -41.44
CA LEU A 845 12.63 -11.34 -41.98
C LEU A 845 11.61 -11.70 -40.88
N ARG A 846 12.04 -12.39 -39.82
CA ARG A 846 11.18 -12.65 -38.64
C ARG A 846 10.77 -11.36 -37.95
N MET A 847 11.69 -10.42 -37.76
CA MET A 847 11.38 -9.09 -37.24
C MET A 847 10.41 -8.31 -38.14
N SER A 848 10.58 -8.33 -39.48
CA SER A 848 9.65 -7.65 -40.40
C SER A 848 8.23 -8.23 -40.35
N MET A 849 8.08 -9.54 -40.14
CA MET A 849 6.78 -10.22 -40.01
C MET A 849 6.15 -10.12 -38.61
N THR A 850 6.85 -9.55 -37.62
CA THR A 850 6.37 -9.45 -36.22
C THR A 850 5.31 -8.36 -36.05
N ARG A 851 4.19 -8.69 -35.37
CA ARG A 851 3.13 -7.74 -34.99
C ARG A 851 3.61 -6.77 -33.90
N SER A 852 3.15 -5.52 -33.96
CA SER A 852 3.51 -4.42 -33.05
C SER A 852 3.06 -4.59 -31.59
N THR A 853 2.31 -5.65 -31.26
CA THR A 853 1.85 -5.95 -29.89
C THR A 853 2.71 -7.00 -29.16
N SER A 854 3.63 -7.70 -29.83
CA SER A 854 4.36 -8.83 -29.22
C SER A 854 5.58 -8.38 -28.40
N LYS A 855 5.37 -8.11 -27.10
CA LYS A 855 6.46 -7.81 -26.13
C LYS A 855 7.52 -8.92 -26.08
N ALA A 856 7.12 -10.19 -26.08
CA ALA A 856 8.03 -11.33 -25.98
C ALA A 856 9.04 -11.39 -27.15
N ILE A 857 8.57 -11.17 -28.39
CA ILE A 857 9.44 -11.17 -29.57
C ILE A 857 10.34 -9.93 -29.56
N ARG A 858 9.88 -8.75 -29.12
CA ARG A 858 10.79 -7.59 -28.94
C ARG A 858 11.96 -7.91 -28.01
N LYS A 859 11.72 -8.69 -26.95
CA LYS A 859 12.75 -9.11 -26.00
C LYS A 859 13.72 -10.14 -26.57
N GLU A 860 13.25 -11.13 -27.35
CA GLU A 860 14.13 -12.08 -28.08
C GLU A 860 15.13 -11.35 -28.98
N TYR A 861 14.69 -10.29 -29.67
CA TYR A 861 15.50 -9.54 -30.64
C TYR A 861 16.15 -8.27 -30.07
N GLU A 862 16.11 -8.03 -28.75
CA GLU A 862 16.56 -6.76 -28.11
C GLU A 862 18.03 -6.38 -28.42
N ARG A 863 18.87 -7.40 -28.68
CA ARG A 863 20.33 -7.27 -28.97
C ARG A 863 20.66 -7.49 -30.44
N THR A 864 19.67 -7.74 -31.30
CA THR A 864 19.89 -8.03 -32.72
C THR A 864 20.28 -6.76 -33.47
N GLN A 865 21.44 -6.80 -34.12
CA GLN A 865 21.89 -5.73 -35.02
C GLN A 865 20.84 -5.55 -36.13
N SER A 866 20.31 -4.33 -36.25
CA SER A 866 19.32 -3.93 -37.24
C SER A 866 19.36 -2.41 -37.44
N LEU A 867 18.91 -1.91 -38.58
CA LEU A 867 18.84 -0.46 -38.90
C LEU A 867 17.60 0.22 -38.29
N PHE A 868 16.53 -0.55 -38.11
CA PHE A 868 15.21 -0.03 -37.74
C PHE A 868 14.67 -0.56 -36.40
N GLY A 869 14.95 -1.82 -36.06
CA GLY A 869 14.27 -2.53 -34.97
C GLY A 869 12.84 -2.95 -35.30
N ILE A 870 12.07 -3.35 -34.28
CA ILE A 870 10.66 -3.74 -34.40
C ILE A 870 9.79 -2.52 -34.00
N PRO A 871 8.96 -1.97 -34.90
CA PRO A 871 8.18 -0.78 -34.63
C PRO A 871 7.00 -1.02 -33.67
N GLU A 872 6.57 0.06 -33.03
CA GLU A 872 5.36 0.17 -32.21
C GLU A 872 4.18 0.71 -33.01
N ASP A 873 3.00 0.81 -32.39
CA ASP A 873 1.76 1.22 -33.06
C ASP A 873 1.77 2.66 -33.59
N SER A 874 2.68 3.52 -33.08
CA SER A 874 2.97 4.87 -33.57
C SER A 874 3.94 4.89 -34.76
N GLY A 875 4.64 3.78 -35.01
CA GLY A 875 5.81 3.70 -35.87
C GLY A 875 7.14 3.91 -35.14
N TRP A 876 7.13 4.26 -33.86
CA TRP A 876 8.34 4.35 -33.04
C TRP A 876 9.16 3.05 -33.12
N ALA A 877 10.45 3.15 -33.47
CA ALA A 877 11.29 1.99 -33.76
C ALA A 877 12.77 2.31 -33.52
N ILE A 878 13.41 1.56 -32.63
CA ILE A 878 14.79 1.80 -32.17
C ILE A 878 15.69 0.60 -32.50
N PRO A 879 16.86 0.81 -33.14
CA PRO A 879 17.80 -0.27 -33.42
C PRO A 879 18.57 -0.68 -32.15
N MET A 880 18.68 -2.00 -31.90
CA MET A 880 19.37 -2.57 -30.72
C MET A 880 18.95 -1.92 -29.38
N PRO A 881 17.66 -1.97 -29.00
CA PRO A 881 17.13 -1.25 -27.85
C PRO A 881 17.91 -1.53 -26.56
N ALA A 882 18.32 -2.77 -26.28
CA ALA A 882 19.09 -3.08 -25.06
C ALA A 882 20.39 -2.26 -24.96
N LYS A 883 21.13 -2.09 -26.07
CA LYS A 883 22.34 -1.25 -26.08
C LYS A 883 22.01 0.24 -25.94
N LYS A 884 20.88 0.69 -26.51
CA LYS A 884 20.41 2.07 -26.34
C LYS A 884 19.99 2.36 -24.90
N THR A 885 19.34 1.43 -24.20
CA THR A 885 19.08 1.52 -22.76
C THR A 885 20.37 1.57 -21.95
N GLU A 886 21.34 0.68 -22.20
CA GLU A 886 22.66 0.70 -21.54
C GLU A 886 23.37 2.05 -21.71
N SER A 887 23.48 2.55 -22.96
CA SER A 887 24.11 3.84 -23.31
C SER A 887 23.36 5.04 -22.70
N THR A 888 22.02 5.04 -22.73
CA THR A 888 21.19 6.12 -22.14
C THR A 888 21.42 6.19 -20.63
N ARG A 889 21.35 5.05 -19.94
CA ARG A 889 21.58 4.97 -18.49
C ARG A 889 23.00 5.40 -18.13
N ALA A 890 24.00 4.93 -18.88
CA ALA A 890 25.40 5.31 -18.69
C ALA A 890 25.63 6.82 -18.87
N ASN A 891 25.04 7.44 -19.90
CA ASN A 891 25.21 8.88 -20.18
C ASN A 891 24.51 9.78 -19.13
N ILE A 892 23.35 9.40 -18.61
CA ILE A 892 22.74 10.10 -17.46
C ILE A 892 23.58 9.89 -16.19
N HIS A 893 24.08 8.68 -15.95
CA HIS A 893 24.96 8.41 -14.81
C HIS A 893 26.30 9.17 -14.91
N ALA A 894 26.78 9.45 -16.12
CA ALA A 894 27.93 10.33 -16.36
C ALA A 894 27.63 11.80 -16.03
N ALA A 895 26.44 12.29 -16.39
CA ALA A 895 25.97 13.62 -15.98
C ALA A 895 25.75 13.73 -14.45
N PHE A 896 25.31 12.66 -13.79
CA PHE A 896 25.23 12.58 -12.32
C PHE A 896 26.59 12.75 -11.64
N TYR A 897 27.66 12.10 -12.12
CA TYR A 897 29.00 12.27 -11.52
C TYR A 897 29.48 13.73 -11.55
N MET A 898 29.10 14.52 -12.56
CA MET A 898 29.41 15.95 -12.63
C MET A 898 28.72 16.80 -11.54
N CYS A 899 27.76 16.25 -10.79
CA CYS A 899 27.18 16.89 -9.61
C CYS A 899 27.98 16.59 -8.33
N GLN A 900 28.91 15.62 -8.35
CA GLN A 900 29.72 15.21 -7.19
C GLN A 900 31.13 15.85 -7.18
N ASP A 901 31.79 15.95 -8.35
CA ASP A 901 33.20 16.36 -8.45
C ASP A 901 33.52 17.81 -8.00
N VAL A 902 32.49 18.65 -7.79
CA VAL A 902 32.65 20.12 -7.68
C VAL A 902 33.28 20.58 -6.36
N GLU A 903 33.17 19.84 -5.25
CA GLU A 903 33.80 20.20 -3.97
C GLU A 903 35.23 19.67 -3.78
N GLY A 904 35.76 18.91 -4.75
CA GLY A 904 37.16 18.45 -4.74
C GLY A 904 37.52 17.44 -3.64
N VAL A 905 36.54 16.93 -2.89
CA VAL A 905 36.71 15.79 -1.99
C VAL A 905 36.57 14.51 -2.81
N ALA A 906 37.71 13.85 -3.09
CA ALA A 906 37.72 12.52 -3.70
C ALA A 906 37.26 11.46 -2.67
N THR A 907 35.97 11.44 -2.35
CA THR A 907 35.32 10.25 -1.79
C THR A 907 35.31 9.15 -2.85
N ASP A 908 35.69 7.93 -2.47
CA ASP A 908 35.39 6.74 -3.28
C ASP A 908 33.90 6.77 -3.66
N ALA A 909 33.61 6.50 -4.94
CA ALA A 909 32.27 6.70 -5.52
C ALA A 909 31.21 6.04 -4.63
N THR A 910 30.42 6.86 -3.94
CA THR A 910 29.27 6.37 -3.17
C THR A 910 28.33 5.68 -4.15
N PRO A 911 27.99 4.39 -3.94
CA PRO A 911 27.06 3.71 -4.83
C PRO A 911 25.77 4.52 -4.88
N THR A 912 25.19 4.62 -6.07
CA THR A 912 23.85 5.19 -6.25
C THR A 912 22.91 4.51 -5.27
N PRO A 913 22.07 5.26 -4.52
CA PRO A 913 21.24 4.67 -3.49
C PRO A 913 20.17 3.80 -4.14
N ASP A 914 20.41 2.48 -4.11
CA ASP A 914 19.50 1.43 -4.58
C ASP A 914 18.24 1.36 -3.70
N VAL A 915 17.40 2.37 -3.86
CA VAL A 915 15.99 2.36 -3.44
C VAL A 915 15.25 1.60 -4.52
N GLU A 916 15.27 0.27 -4.42
CA GLU A 916 14.35 -0.59 -5.16
C GLU A 916 12.91 -0.15 -4.84
N PHE A 917 12.05 -0.11 -5.86
CA PHE A 917 10.62 0.12 -5.63
C PHE A 917 10.02 -1.14 -5.03
N HIS A 918 9.21 -0.97 -3.98
CA HIS A 918 8.44 -2.09 -3.45
C HIS A 918 7.37 -2.46 -4.46
N ALA A 919 7.34 -3.71 -4.91
CA ALA A 919 6.26 -4.21 -5.75
C ALA A 919 4.98 -4.32 -4.90
N ASP A 920 3.91 -3.64 -5.29
CA ASP A 920 2.62 -3.78 -4.63
C ASP A 920 1.96 -5.10 -5.09
N GLU A 921 2.06 -6.16 -4.26
CA GLU A 921 1.49 -7.50 -4.52
C GLU A 921 -0.06 -7.55 -4.73
N PHE A 922 -0.73 -6.40 -4.76
CA PHE A 922 -2.18 -6.27 -4.77
C PHE A 922 -2.65 -5.42 -5.95
N PRO A 923 -3.19 -6.04 -7.03
CA PRO A 923 -3.96 -5.32 -8.03
C PRO A 923 -5.20 -4.68 -7.36
N TYR A 924 -5.21 -3.35 -7.19
CA TYR A 924 -6.14 -2.62 -6.33
C TYR A 924 -7.57 -2.44 -6.90
N GLY A 925 -8.23 -3.53 -7.30
CA GLY A 925 -9.61 -3.56 -7.77
C GLY A 925 -10.65 -3.55 -6.63
N TYR A 926 -10.86 -2.42 -5.95
CA TYR A 926 -11.76 -2.36 -4.77
C TYR A 926 -13.27 -2.30 -5.07
N PHE A 927 -13.70 -2.69 -6.27
CA PHE A 927 -15.11 -2.89 -6.62
C PHE A 927 -15.30 -4.26 -7.29
N PRO A 928 -16.03 -5.21 -6.68
CA PRO A 928 -16.61 -6.30 -7.45
C PRO A 928 -17.64 -5.69 -8.43
N PRO A 929 -17.56 -5.96 -9.75
CA PRO A 929 -18.58 -5.49 -10.68
C PRO A 929 -19.92 -6.13 -10.29
N SER A 930 -20.90 -5.29 -9.96
CA SER A 930 -22.21 -5.75 -9.48
C SER A 930 -22.95 -6.55 -10.56
N ASP A 931 -23.63 -7.63 -10.17
CA ASP A 931 -24.41 -8.50 -11.05
C ASP A 931 -25.31 -7.72 -12.01
N ARG A 932 -24.88 -7.63 -13.26
CA ARG A 932 -25.66 -7.13 -14.39
C ARG A 932 -25.53 -8.09 -15.55
N THR A 933 -26.60 -8.86 -15.71
CA THR A 933 -26.89 -9.82 -16.78
C THR A 933 -26.16 -9.52 -18.10
N GLU A 934 -25.34 -10.46 -18.54
CA GLU A 934 -24.70 -10.43 -19.85
C GLU A 934 -25.75 -10.45 -20.97
N THR A 935 -25.92 -9.33 -21.66
CA THR A 935 -26.37 -9.27 -23.06
C THR A 935 -26.20 -7.84 -23.56
N MET A 936 -25.52 -7.69 -24.70
CA MET A 936 -25.16 -6.42 -25.35
C MET A 936 -24.16 -5.56 -24.56
N MET A 937 -22.90 -5.49 -25.03
CA MET A 937 -22.41 -4.37 -25.86
C MET A 937 -20.99 -4.64 -26.39
N SER A 938 -20.56 -3.79 -27.33
CA SER A 938 -19.34 -3.78 -28.16
C SER A 938 -17.98 -3.96 -27.47
N ASP A 939 -17.03 -4.45 -28.26
CA ASP A 939 -15.59 -4.42 -27.96
C ASP A 939 -15.04 -2.98 -27.79
N GLU A 940 -14.57 -2.67 -26.59
CA GLU A 940 -13.35 -1.90 -26.33
C GLU A 940 -13.00 -1.99 -24.82
N ALA A 941 -11.74 -1.76 -24.45
CA ALA A 941 -11.22 -1.73 -23.08
C ALA A 941 -11.32 -3.04 -22.23
N ARG A 942 -10.48 -4.04 -22.56
CA ARG A 942 -9.93 -5.00 -21.58
C ARG A 942 -8.46 -5.33 -21.87
N ALA A 943 -7.54 -4.67 -21.18
CA ALA A 943 -6.11 -5.02 -21.14
C ALA A 943 -5.43 -4.39 -19.91
N ASP A 944 -5.57 -4.98 -18.72
CA ASP A 944 -4.47 -5.69 -18.05
C ASP A 944 -4.97 -6.36 -16.75
N GLY A 945 -4.26 -7.38 -16.24
CA GLY A 945 -4.66 -8.06 -15.00
C GLY A 945 -4.21 -9.51 -14.80
N SER A 946 -2.93 -9.72 -14.47
CA SER A 946 -2.41 -10.88 -13.70
C SER A 946 -2.92 -12.29 -14.08
N MET A 947 -2.55 -12.81 -15.26
CA MET A 947 -2.69 -14.24 -15.62
C MET A 947 -1.36 -14.91 -16.08
N GLY A 948 -0.23 -14.20 -15.98
CA GLY A 948 1.06 -14.61 -16.56
C GLY A 948 1.59 -15.99 -16.12
N ASP A 949 1.41 -16.36 -14.84
CA ASP A 949 1.92 -17.65 -14.31
C ASP A 949 0.98 -18.86 -14.59
N LEU A 950 -0.18 -18.62 -15.22
CA LEU A 950 -1.03 -19.69 -15.76
C LEU A 950 -0.76 -19.92 -17.25
N VAL A 951 -0.59 -18.83 -18.02
CA VAL A 951 -0.29 -18.89 -19.47
C VAL A 951 1.03 -19.62 -19.72
N SER A 952 2.08 -19.30 -18.96
CA SER A 952 3.40 -19.97 -19.07
C SER A 952 3.38 -21.49 -18.81
N LYS A 953 2.31 -22.03 -18.22
CA LYS A 953 2.10 -23.47 -18.00
C LYS A 953 1.13 -24.08 -19.00
N LEU A 954 0.22 -23.29 -19.58
CA LEU A 954 -0.66 -23.71 -20.69
C LEU A 954 0.13 -23.83 -22.00
N ASP A 955 1.05 -22.90 -22.28
CA ASP A 955 1.98 -22.97 -23.42
C ASP A 955 2.82 -24.27 -23.43
N SER A 956 2.95 -24.94 -22.27
CA SER A 956 3.67 -26.22 -22.13
C SER A 956 2.81 -27.48 -22.33
N LEU A 957 1.50 -27.31 -22.62
CA LEU A 957 0.55 -28.41 -22.80
C LEU A 957 0.08 -28.60 -24.25
N ASP A 958 0.10 -27.58 -25.10
CA ASP A 958 -0.27 -27.76 -26.52
C ASP A 958 0.79 -28.59 -27.28
N ASP A 959 2.07 -28.44 -26.92
CA ASP A 959 3.20 -29.33 -27.31
C ASP A 959 2.96 -30.82 -26.99
N PHE A 960 1.97 -31.16 -26.14
CA PHE A 960 1.61 -32.54 -25.78
C PHE A 960 0.43 -33.10 -26.60
N PHE A 961 -0.38 -32.26 -27.28
CA PHE A 961 -1.58 -32.69 -28.00
C PHE A 961 -1.38 -32.83 -29.52
N ASP A 962 -0.42 -32.14 -30.12
CA ASP A 962 -0.16 -32.20 -31.57
C ASP A 962 0.33 -33.60 -32.06
N ASP A 963 1.06 -34.35 -31.22
CA ASP A 963 1.72 -35.61 -31.60
C ASP A 963 0.78 -36.83 -31.72
N LEU A 964 -0.56 -36.62 -31.68
CA LEU A 964 -1.57 -37.69 -31.70
C LEU A 964 -2.49 -37.73 -32.94
N SER A 965 -2.33 -36.84 -33.92
CA SER A 965 -3.30 -36.66 -35.03
C SER A 965 -2.89 -37.21 -36.42
N GLN A 966 -1.91 -38.11 -36.53
CA GLN A 966 -1.54 -38.71 -37.82
C GLN A 966 -2.54 -39.79 -38.31
N SER A 967 -3.20 -39.55 -39.45
CA SER A 967 -3.90 -40.58 -40.23
C SER A 967 -3.83 -40.28 -41.76
N PRO A 968 -3.93 -41.30 -42.65
CA PRO A 968 -3.43 -41.21 -44.03
C PRO A 968 -4.41 -40.57 -45.04
N PRO A 969 -3.92 -40.11 -46.21
CA PRO A 969 -4.68 -39.23 -47.12
C PRO A 969 -5.73 -39.94 -47.99
N SER A 970 -6.71 -39.16 -48.46
CA SER A 970 -7.69 -39.53 -49.49
C SER A 970 -7.74 -38.46 -50.60
N ASP A 971 -7.76 -38.89 -51.86
CA ASP A 971 -7.87 -38.00 -53.02
C ASP A 971 -9.18 -37.18 -53.04
N GLY A 972 -9.10 -35.92 -53.49
CA GLY A 972 -10.26 -35.02 -53.56
C GLY A 972 -10.03 -33.76 -54.41
N ARG A 973 -10.02 -33.90 -55.74
CA ARG A 973 -9.94 -32.75 -56.65
C ARG A 973 -11.20 -31.87 -56.60
N SER A 974 -11.06 -30.58 -56.29
CA SER A 974 -11.90 -29.53 -56.88
C SER A 974 -11.27 -28.14 -56.72
N SER A 975 -11.28 -27.34 -57.80
CA SER A 975 -10.85 -25.94 -57.76
C SER A 975 -12.00 -25.02 -57.30
N ARG A 976 -11.73 -24.06 -56.41
CA ARG A 976 -12.57 -22.86 -56.24
C ARG A 976 -11.74 -21.59 -56.08
N THR A 977 -12.39 -20.46 -56.33
CA THR A 977 -11.82 -19.14 -56.56
C THR A 977 -11.54 -18.36 -55.28
N ILE A 978 -10.54 -17.48 -55.35
CA ILE A 978 -10.26 -16.43 -54.36
C ILE A 978 -11.39 -15.40 -54.39
N THR A 979 -12.22 -15.34 -53.34
CA THR A 979 -12.95 -14.14 -52.85
C THR A 979 -13.76 -14.50 -51.60
N GLU A 980 -13.16 -14.44 -50.41
CA GLU A 980 -13.84 -14.20 -49.12
C GLU A 980 -12.75 -13.99 -48.05
N TYR A 981 -12.85 -12.89 -47.28
CA TYR A 981 -11.92 -12.55 -46.20
C TYR A 981 -12.60 -12.81 -44.85
N ALA A 982 -11.88 -13.44 -43.92
CA ALA A 982 -12.27 -13.59 -42.51
C ALA A 982 -11.03 -13.37 -41.61
N PRO A 983 -11.16 -12.81 -40.39
CA PRO A 983 -9.99 -12.31 -39.65
C PRO A 983 -9.20 -13.38 -38.88
N ASP A 984 -9.86 -14.46 -38.44
CA ASP A 984 -9.47 -15.21 -37.24
C ASP A 984 -8.58 -16.44 -37.52
N ALA A 985 -7.72 -16.39 -38.54
CA ALA A 985 -6.96 -17.55 -39.03
C ALA A 985 -5.46 -17.25 -39.29
N PHE A 986 -4.79 -16.56 -38.35
CA PHE A 986 -3.47 -15.94 -38.59
C PHE A 986 -2.39 -16.11 -37.50
N GLU A 987 -2.51 -17.07 -36.58
CA GLU A 987 -1.47 -17.31 -35.56
C GLU A 987 -0.24 -18.07 -36.11
N SER A 988 -0.40 -18.90 -37.16
CA SER A 988 0.70 -19.66 -37.78
C SER A 988 1.57 -18.85 -38.77
N GLY A 989 1.55 -17.52 -38.71
CA GLY A 989 2.20 -16.63 -39.71
C GLY A 989 3.70 -16.88 -39.94
N ALA A 990 4.43 -17.37 -38.93
CA ALA A 990 5.84 -17.77 -39.07
C ALA A 990 6.02 -19.12 -39.80
N GLN A 991 5.12 -20.09 -39.58
CA GLN A 991 5.13 -21.40 -40.24
C GLN A 991 4.68 -21.27 -41.71
N LEU A 992 3.59 -20.52 -41.95
CA LEU A 992 3.13 -20.17 -43.30
C LEU A 992 4.23 -19.49 -44.14
N TYR A 993 5.08 -18.68 -43.50
CA TYR A 993 6.23 -18.08 -44.16
C TYR A 993 7.32 -19.10 -44.48
N ASP A 994 7.82 -19.86 -43.49
CA ASP A 994 8.90 -20.85 -43.73
C ASP A 994 8.46 -21.98 -44.70
N GLU A 995 7.17 -22.34 -44.78
CA GLU A 995 6.64 -23.36 -45.72
C GLU A 995 6.24 -22.83 -47.11
N GLN A 996 5.62 -21.66 -47.22
CA GLN A 996 4.99 -21.22 -48.49
C GLN A 996 5.61 -19.95 -49.09
N ILE A 997 5.96 -18.95 -48.27
CA ILE A 997 6.40 -17.63 -48.78
C ILE A 997 7.92 -17.57 -48.96
N LEU A 998 8.70 -18.14 -48.04
CA LEU A 998 10.17 -18.22 -48.13
C LEU A 998 10.62 -18.94 -49.42
N PRO A 999 10.03 -20.09 -49.85
CA PRO A 999 10.35 -20.68 -51.14
C PRO A 999 10.03 -19.77 -52.33
N ILE A 1000 8.91 -19.04 -52.29
CA ILE A 1000 8.50 -18.12 -53.38
C ILE A 1000 9.46 -16.93 -53.48
N LEU A 1001 9.88 -16.34 -52.36
CA LEU A 1001 10.86 -15.24 -52.36
C LEU A 1001 12.25 -15.70 -52.81
N HIS A 1002 12.71 -16.89 -52.38
CA HIS A 1002 13.93 -17.49 -52.93
C HIS A 1002 13.79 -17.80 -54.43
N GLN A 1003 12.61 -18.23 -54.89
CA GLN A 1003 12.36 -18.55 -56.30
C GLN A 1003 12.22 -17.29 -57.17
N ALA A 1004 11.72 -16.16 -56.64
CA ALA A 1004 11.72 -14.87 -57.31
C ALA A 1004 13.15 -14.32 -57.43
N SER A 1005 13.89 -14.30 -56.32
CA SER A 1005 15.28 -13.82 -56.24
C SER A 1005 16.23 -14.53 -57.23
N ASN A 1006 16.03 -15.83 -57.47
CA ASN A 1006 16.88 -16.61 -58.38
C ASN A 1006 16.47 -16.57 -59.88
N ASN A 1007 15.29 -16.04 -60.24
CA ASN A 1007 14.73 -16.19 -61.60
C ASN A 1007 15.05 -15.07 -62.61
N VAL A 1008 16.30 -14.57 -62.61
CA VAL A 1008 16.78 -13.61 -63.64
C VAL A 1008 18.04 -14.10 -64.37
N SER A 1009 18.03 -15.35 -64.85
CA SER A 1009 18.82 -15.76 -66.02
C SER A 1009 18.34 -17.10 -66.61
N PHE A 1010 18.47 -17.28 -67.92
CA PHE A 1010 17.93 -18.43 -68.68
C PHE A 1010 19.06 -19.27 -69.29
N GLN A 1011 18.88 -20.61 -69.35
CA GLN A 1011 19.67 -21.60 -70.09
C GLN A 1011 21.14 -21.81 -69.63
N ASN A 1012 21.68 -23.03 -69.45
CA ASN A 1012 21.46 -24.30 -70.16
C ASN A 1012 21.76 -25.55 -69.29
N GLY A 1013 21.22 -26.71 -69.67
CA GLY A 1013 21.80 -28.04 -69.33
C GLY A 1013 20.84 -29.05 -68.69
N PHE A 1014 20.54 -30.15 -69.40
CA PHE A 1014 19.84 -31.32 -68.86
C PHE A 1014 20.82 -32.32 -68.22
N ALA A 1015 20.49 -32.84 -67.03
CA ALA A 1015 20.93 -34.16 -66.53
C ALA A 1015 20.01 -34.64 -65.38
N ASP A 1016 19.87 -35.95 -65.19
CA ASP A 1016 18.95 -36.58 -64.24
C ASP A 1016 19.46 -36.66 -62.78
N ARG A 1017 18.50 -36.86 -61.86
CA ARG A 1017 18.72 -37.23 -60.44
C ARG A 1017 19.53 -38.52 -60.30
N PRO A 1018 20.28 -38.69 -59.18
CA PRO A 1018 19.68 -39.42 -58.05
C PRO A 1018 19.97 -38.82 -56.65
N LEU A 1019 19.08 -39.13 -55.72
CA LEU A 1019 19.19 -38.94 -54.26
C LEU A 1019 19.97 -40.11 -53.64
N MET A 1020 20.90 -39.87 -52.68
CA MET A 1020 21.27 -40.82 -51.60
C MET A 1020 22.13 -40.18 -50.47
N SER A 1021 21.56 -40.17 -49.26
CA SER A 1021 22.19 -40.48 -47.94
C SER A 1021 23.65 -40.11 -47.59
N ARG A 1022 23.78 -39.18 -46.60
CA ARG A 1022 24.28 -39.40 -45.21
C ARG A 1022 25.73 -39.89 -44.92
N ASP A 1023 26.30 -39.26 -43.87
CA ASP A 1023 27.51 -39.56 -43.07
C ASP A 1023 28.91 -39.27 -43.68
N GLY A 1024 29.81 -38.62 -42.90
CA GLY A 1024 31.27 -38.57 -43.17
C GLY A 1024 32.04 -37.29 -42.77
N ASN A 1025 32.69 -37.26 -41.60
CA ASN A 1025 33.58 -36.15 -41.17
C ASN A 1025 35.02 -36.25 -41.71
N ALA A 1026 35.66 -35.09 -41.98
CA ALA A 1026 37.11 -34.88 -42.04
C ALA A 1026 37.40 -33.39 -41.71
N ASN A 1027 38.18 -33.04 -40.68
CA ASN A 1027 39.66 -33.04 -40.57
C ASN A 1027 40.38 -32.05 -41.52
N THR A 1028 41.40 -31.25 -41.15
CA THR A 1028 42.04 -30.83 -39.86
C THR A 1028 43.13 -29.80 -40.21
N MET A 1029 43.56 -28.92 -39.29
CA MET A 1029 44.99 -28.57 -38.99
C MET A 1029 45.09 -27.45 -37.92
N ASN A 1030 46.23 -27.39 -37.21
CA ASN A 1030 46.54 -26.48 -36.08
C ASN A 1030 48.07 -26.18 -36.11
N PRO A 1031 48.62 -25.12 -35.47
CA PRO A 1031 49.28 -25.38 -34.15
C PRO A 1031 49.48 -24.16 -33.19
N GLY A 1032 48.92 -24.24 -31.97
CA GLY A 1032 49.50 -23.70 -30.71
C GLY A 1032 49.55 -22.17 -30.51
N ALA A 1033 49.74 -21.62 -29.31
CA ALA A 1033 49.88 -22.18 -27.95
C ALA A 1033 49.54 -21.04 -26.91
N PHE A 1034 49.80 -21.05 -25.60
CA PHE A 1034 50.55 -21.93 -24.68
C PHE A 1034 50.10 -21.67 -23.22
N ALA A 1035 49.95 -22.72 -22.38
CA ALA A 1035 49.90 -22.68 -20.89
C ALA A 1035 48.72 -21.93 -20.20
N SER A 1036 48.27 -22.25 -18.98
CA SER A 1036 48.36 -23.44 -18.09
C SER A 1036 47.53 -23.15 -16.81
N PHE A 1037 46.95 -24.07 -16.03
CA PHE A 1037 46.96 -25.55 -15.96
C PHE A 1037 45.56 -26.08 -15.55
N SER A 1038 45.33 -27.38 -15.71
CA SER A 1038 44.38 -28.15 -14.89
C SER A 1038 44.96 -29.54 -14.55
N ARG A 1039 44.54 -30.16 -13.44
CA ARG A 1039 44.93 -31.52 -13.02
C ARG A 1039 43.84 -32.18 -12.16
N PRO A 1040 43.79 -33.53 -12.09
CA PRO A 1040 42.60 -34.20 -12.60
C PRO A 1040 41.98 -35.22 -11.63
N GLY A 1041 40.81 -35.76 -12.00
CA GLY A 1041 40.33 -37.05 -11.46
C GLY A 1041 40.87 -38.25 -12.25
N LEU A 1042 40.66 -39.46 -11.74
CA LEU A 1042 40.07 -40.62 -12.46
C LEU A 1042 40.26 -41.97 -11.70
N HIS A 1043 39.29 -42.87 -11.92
CA HIS A 1043 39.35 -44.35 -11.75
C HIS A 1043 39.50 -44.95 -10.33
N SER A 1044 39.12 -46.21 -10.05
CA SER A 1044 38.02 -47.09 -10.55
C SER A 1044 37.99 -48.41 -9.72
N ARG A 1045 36.92 -49.22 -9.86
CA ARG A 1045 36.72 -50.63 -9.37
C ARG A 1045 36.37 -50.82 -7.88
N SER A 1046 35.66 -51.86 -7.43
CA SER A 1046 34.61 -52.76 -8.02
C SER A 1046 34.16 -53.84 -7.00
N ILE A 1047 32.90 -54.34 -7.09
CA ILE A 1047 32.41 -55.65 -6.55
C ILE A 1047 32.25 -55.70 -5.00
N THR A 1048 31.25 -56.31 -4.33
CA THR A 1048 30.24 -57.36 -4.63
C THR A 1048 28.76 -56.98 -4.33
N SER A 1049 27.81 -57.69 -4.96
CA SER A 1049 26.45 -57.97 -4.43
C SER A 1049 26.30 -59.47 -4.08
N PRO A 1050 25.35 -59.86 -3.20
CA PRO A 1050 24.16 -60.61 -3.65
C PRO A 1050 22.86 -60.21 -2.90
N SER A 1051 21.71 -60.02 -3.56
CA SER A 1051 20.73 -61.03 -4.04
C SER A 1051 19.86 -61.66 -2.93
N ALA A 1052 18.54 -61.49 -3.02
CA ALA A 1052 17.53 -62.16 -2.20
C ALA A 1052 16.96 -63.42 -2.88
N PRO A 1053 16.34 -64.33 -2.11
CA PRO A 1053 15.13 -65.00 -2.57
C PRO A 1053 14.01 -65.08 -1.52
N ALA A 1054 12.84 -65.56 -1.97
CA ALA A 1054 11.51 -65.41 -1.39
C ALA A 1054 11.16 -66.22 -0.12
N SER A 1055 9.93 -65.93 0.37
CA SER A 1055 9.02 -66.76 1.18
C SER A 1055 9.38 -67.06 2.65
N TYR A 1056 8.60 -66.49 3.59
CA TYR A 1056 7.66 -67.25 4.44
C TYR A 1056 6.69 -66.31 5.20
N GLN A 1057 5.40 -66.34 4.86
CA GLN A 1057 4.28 -66.13 5.78
C GLN A 1057 3.67 -67.51 6.06
N PRO A 1058 3.21 -67.81 7.28
CA PRO A 1058 1.82 -67.52 7.70
C PRO A 1058 1.75 -67.04 9.18
N HIS A 1059 0.61 -66.68 9.80
CA HIS A 1059 -0.80 -67.04 9.57
C HIS A 1059 -1.77 -65.86 9.76
N MET A 1060 -2.85 -65.86 8.96
CA MET A 1060 -4.17 -65.41 9.42
C MET A 1060 -4.93 -66.60 10.04
N ASN A 1061 -5.94 -66.31 10.88
CA ASN A 1061 -7.33 -66.84 10.86
C ASN A 1061 -8.02 -66.66 12.25
N ASP A 1062 -9.35 -66.74 12.38
CA ASP A 1062 -10.46 -66.14 11.61
C ASP A 1062 -11.82 -66.38 12.32
N PHE A 1063 -12.86 -65.61 11.93
CA PHE A 1063 -14.32 -65.85 12.07
C PHE A 1063 -15.05 -66.03 13.44
N MET A 1064 -16.38 -65.74 13.35
CA MET A 1064 -17.51 -66.02 14.27
C MET A 1064 -17.67 -65.12 15.53
N SER A 1065 -18.87 -64.63 15.89
CA SER A 1065 -20.17 -64.47 15.18
C SER A 1065 -21.04 -63.41 15.89
N ASP A 1066 -22.19 -63.13 15.27
CA ASP A 1066 -23.38 -62.31 15.56
C ASP A 1066 -23.83 -62.22 17.06
N ASP A 1067 -24.56 -61.19 17.52
CA ASP A 1067 -25.94 -60.83 17.10
C ASP A 1067 -26.26 -59.30 17.12
N GLU A 1068 -26.99 -58.85 16.07
CA GLU A 1068 -28.27 -58.08 16.05
C GLU A 1068 -28.55 -56.92 17.06
N LEU A 1069 -29.17 -55.76 16.75
CA LEU A 1069 -29.77 -55.00 15.61
C LEU A 1069 -29.83 -53.48 16.06
N THR A 1070 -30.09 -52.39 15.31
CA THR A 1070 -30.41 -52.08 13.89
C THR A 1070 -30.09 -50.59 13.57
N GLU A 1071 -30.06 -50.26 12.27
CA GLU A 1071 -30.45 -48.99 11.57
C GLU A 1071 -30.06 -47.59 12.14
N ASP A 1072 -29.13 -46.89 11.45
CA ASP A 1072 -29.38 -46.03 10.26
C ASP A 1072 -30.58 -45.01 10.30
N VAL A 1073 -30.54 -43.81 9.69
CA VAL A 1073 -29.53 -43.11 8.85
C VAL A 1073 -29.81 -41.57 8.76
N PHE A 1074 -28.88 -40.82 8.16
CA PHE A 1074 -28.94 -39.46 7.54
C PHE A 1074 -30.29 -39.07 6.85
N SER A 1075 -30.60 -37.82 6.46
CA SER A 1075 -30.12 -36.43 6.67
C SER A 1075 -31.17 -35.48 6.01
N ASP A 1076 -30.94 -34.16 6.04
CA ASP A 1076 -31.61 -33.13 5.20
C ASP A 1076 -33.11 -32.92 5.52
N GLY A 1077 -33.80 -31.86 5.07
CA GLY A 1077 -33.36 -30.64 4.38
C GLY A 1077 -34.54 -29.72 4.04
N ASP A 1078 -34.23 -28.44 3.81
CA ASP A 1078 -35.03 -27.37 3.18
C ASP A 1078 -36.43 -26.95 3.69
N ASP A 1079 -36.68 -25.65 3.57
CA ASP A 1079 -37.98 -24.97 3.72
C ASP A 1079 -38.84 -25.11 2.45
N GLU A 1080 -40.13 -25.45 2.57
CA GLU A 1080 -41.13 -24.90 1.65
C GLU A 1080 -42.53 -24.63 2.26
N ARG A 1081 -42.73 -23.34 2.61
CA ARG A 1081 -43.93 -22.49 2.41
C ARG A 1081 -45.33 -22.92 2.98
N PRO A 1082 -46.24 -21.94 3.20
CA PRO A 1082 -47.50 -22.17 3.94
C PRO A 1082 -48.73 -22.37 3.03
N ASN A 1083 -49.86 -22.83 3.60
CA ASN A 1083 -51.11 -22.04 3.78
C ASN A 1083 -52.32 -22.92 4.21
N THR A 1084 -53.32 -22.32 4.87
CA THR A 1084 -54.68 -22.84 5.22
C THR A 1084 -54.76 -24.05 6.18
N GLY A 1085 -55.82 -24.22 6.99
CA GLY A 1085 -56.88 -23.24 7.33
C GLY A 1085 -58.20 -23.85 7.86
N GLY A 1086 -58.54 -23.58 9.13
CA GLY A 1086 -59.90 -23.68 9.69
C GLY A 1086 -60.41 -25.08 10.10
N GLY A 1087 -61.23 -25.15 11.17
CA GLY A 1087 -61.91 -26.37 11.60
C GLY A 1087 -62.33 -26.39 13.08
N ASP A 1088 -63.54 -25.92 13.40
CA ASP A 1088 -64.11 -26.02 14.76
C ASP A 1088 -64.48 -27.48 15.12
N GLY A 1089 -64.35 -27.82 16.41
CA GLY A 1089 -64.71 -29.14 16.95
C GLY A 1089 -64.79 -29.16 18.48
N SER A 1090 -65.88 -28.66 19.05
CA SER A 1090 -66.09 -28.57 20.51
C SER A 1090 -66.73 -29.83 21.10
N PHE A 1091 -66.52 -30.09 22.41
CA PHE A 1091 -67.45 -30.67 23.41
C PHE A 1091 -66.66 -30.97 24.72
N PHE A 1092 -67.26 -31.17 25.91
CA PHE A 1092 -68.02 -30.24 26.77
C PHE A 1092 -67.98 -30.75 28.24
N LEU A 1093 -68.64 -30.06 29.19
CA LEU A 1093 -68.95 -30.47 30.59
C LEU A 1093 -67.78 -30.47 31.61
N GLU A 1094 -67.97 -30.19 32.91
CA GLU A 1094 -68.92 -29.28 33.61
C GLU A 1094 -68.51 -29.11 35.10
N ASN A 1095 -69.01 -28.06 35.78
CA ASN A 1095 -69.36 -28.01 37.22
C ASN A 1095 -68.28 -28.19 38.35
N MET A 1096 -68.37 -27.54 39.52
CA MET A 1096 -69.16 -26.37 39.99
C MET A 1096 -68.57 -25.80 41.32
N ILE A 1097 -69.14 -24.68 41.82
CA ILE A 1097 -69.14 -24.13 43.21
C ILE A 1097 -68.04 -23.11 43.59
N LYS A 1098 -68.50 -21.86 43.75
CA LYS A 1098 -68.02 -20.83 44.71
C LYS A 1098 -69.23 -20.04 45.23
N PRO A 1099 -69.29 -19.66 46.52
CA PRO A 1099 -70.01 -18.48 47.00
C PRO A 1099 -69.02 -17.39 47.49
N LEU A 1100 -69.08 -16.14 47.02
CA LEU A 1100 -69.85 -14.98 47.57
C LEU A 1100 -69.20 -14.37 48.86
N ALA A 1101 -69.28 -13.06 49.14
CA ALA A 1101 -70.15 -11.97 48.66
C ALA A 1101 -69.40 -10.59 48.79
N HIS A 1102 -69.85 -9.40 48.33
CA HIS A 1102 -71.02 -8.96 47.54
C HIS A 1102 -70.86 -7.48 47.05
N SER A 1103 -71.67 -7.05 46.06
CA SER A 1103 -72.09 -5.64 45.78
C SER A 1103 -71.07 -4.55 45.36
N THR A 1104 -71.32 -3.60 44.44
CA THR A 1104 -72.43 -3.39 43.46
C THR A 1104 -72.08 -2.32 42.39
N ARG A 1105 -72.52 -2.52 41.11
CA ARG A 1105 -73.09 -1.53 40.13
C ARG A 1105 -72.36 -0.20 39.76
N THR A 1106 -72.41 0.38 38.53
CA THR A 1106 -72.74 -0.04 37.14
C THR A 1106 -72.42 1.08 36.10
N ARG A 1107 -72.22 0.69 34.82
CA ARG A 1107 -72.56 1.42 33.55
C ARG A 1107 -71.78 2.69 33.05
N VAL A 1108 -71.03 2.48 31.94
CA VAL A 1108 -71.26 3.03 30.56
C VAL A 1108 -70.99 4.53 30.19
N ARG A 1109 -70.03 4.70 29.24
CA ARG A 1109 -69.86 5.70 28.13
C ARG A 1109 -69.41 7.17 28.35
N ARG A 1110 -68.38 7.50 27.55
CA ARG A 1110 -68.11 8.72 26.71
C ARG A 1110 -67.67 10.07 27.33
N LEU A 1111 -66.56 10.56 26.74
CA LEU A 1111 -66.22 11.94 26.30
C LEU A 1111 -65.90 13.05 27.33
N THR A 1112 -64.68 13.60 27.15
CA THR A 1112 -64.26 15.03 27.20
C THR A 1112 -64.59 15.93 28.42
N GLY A 1113 -63.55 16.58 28.99
CA GLY A 1113 -63.69 17.99 29.37
C GLY A 1113 -62.88 18.57 30.54
N SER A 1114 -61.71 19.17 30.24
CA SER A 1114 -61.33 20.57 30.61
C SER A 1114 -61.01 21.00 32.07
N ARG A 1115 -60.00 21.88 32.19
CA ARG A 1115 -59.69 22.87 33.27
C ARG A 1115 -59.23 22.33 34.64
N SER A 1116 -58.00 22.63 35.13
CA SER A 1116 -57.39 23.90 35.60
C SER A 1116 -57.81 24.30 37.03
N ARG A 1117 -57.02 24.95 37.90
CA ARG A 1117 -55.82 25.82 37.73
C ARG A 1117 -55.08 25.95 39.09
N ASP A 1118 -53.79 26.33 39.08
CA ASP A 1118 -53.07 27.16 40.09
C ASP A 1118 -52.91 26.76 41.59
N GLU A 1119 -51.90 27.21 42.37
CA GLU A 1119 -50.59 27.87 42.12
C GLU A 1119 -49.83 28.01 43.48
N ARG A 1120 -48.48 27.90 43.53
CA ARG A 1120 -47.51 28.87 44.13
C ARG A 1120 -46.12 28.32 44.50
N MET A 1121 -45.13 29.20 44.35
CA MET A 1121 -43.67 29.05 44.55
C MET A 1121 -43.23 29.58 45.94
N PRO A 1122 -42.02 29.25 46.46
CA PRO A 1122 -40.73 29.87 46.06
C PRO A 1122 -39.49 28.90 46.05
N GLU A 1123 -38.27 29.19 45.57
CA GLU A 1123 -37.69 30.26 44.70
C GLU A 1123 -36.33 29.84 44.03
N LEU A 1124 -35.51 30.84 43.64
CA LEU A 1124 -34.14 30.89 43.08
C LEU A 1124 -33.08 29.84 43.57
N LEU A 1125 -31.95 29.60 42.88
CA LEU A 1125 -31.45 29.60 41.47
C LEU A 1125 -29.89 29.54 41.52
N ARG A 1126 -29.13 28.86 40.63
CA ARG A 1126 -28.64 29.20 39.26
C ARG A 1126 -27.47 28.19 38.97
N SER A 1127 -26.94 27.88 37.78
CA SER A 1127 -27.19 28.04 36.33
C SER A 1127 -26.01 27.37 35.58
N ASN A 1128 -26.00 26.99 34.29
CA ASN A 1128 -26.99 26.86 33.21
C ASN A 1128 -26.44 25.87 32.16
N THR A 1129 -27.27 25.40 31.23
CA THR A 1129 -26.86 24.65 30.01
C THR A 1129 -27.32 25.36 28.72
N ALA A 1130 -26.80 24.94 27.56
CA ALA A 1130 -26.88 25.66 26.28
C ALA A 1130 -28.12 25.30 25.41
N ILE A 1131 -28.34 26.07 24.31
CA ILE A 1131 -28.51 25.61 22.90
C ILE A 1131 -28.90 26.80 21.97
N SER A 1132 -28.68 26.61 20.66
CA SER A 1132 -28.64 27.53 19.50
C SER A 1132 -29.82 28.53 19.25
N PRO A 1133 -29.59 29.61 18.48
CA PRO A 1133 -30.60 30.58 18.06
C PRO A 1133 -31.22 30.32 16.66
N GLN A 1134 -32.34 31.00 16.37
CA GLN A 1134 -32.88 31.23 15.01
C GLN A 1134 -33.10 32.73 14.75
N VAL A 1135 -33.11 33.13 13.48
CA VAL A 1135 -33.28 34.52 13.00
C VAL A 1135 -34.78 34.88 12.87
N PRO A 1136 -35.22 36.12 13.22
CA PRO A 1136 -36.65 36.47 13.34
C PRO A 1136 -37.32 36.93 12.03
N LYS A 1137 -38.66 36.98 12.04
CA LYS A 1137 -39.51 37.55 10.97
C LYS A 1137 -39.76 39.05 11.14
N VAL A 1138 -39.97 39.75 10.02
CA VAL A 1138 -40.47 41.13 9.95
C VAL A 1138 -42.01 41.12 9.80
N PRO A 1139 -42.77 42.07 10.41
CA PRO A 1139 -44.24 42.14 10.27
C PRO A 1139 -44.74 42.83 8.98
N ASP A 1140 -46.04 42.71 8.71
CA ASP A 1140 -46.69 43.14 7.48
C ASP A 1140 -46.70 44.66 7.21
N ALA A 1141 -46.23 45.04 6.02
CA ALA A 1141 -46.46 46.34 5.39
C ALA A 1141 -46.95 46.16 3.93
N PHE A 1142 -47.87 45.22 3.72
CA PHE A 1142 -48.43 44.90 2.40
C PHE A 1142 -49.31 46.02 1.81
N LEU A 1143 -48.75 46.89 0.96
CA LEU A 1143 -49.53 47.68 0.00
C LEU A 1143 -48.87 47.79 -1.39
N GLN A 1144 -49.29 46.86 -2.26
CA GLN A 1144 -49.59 47.05 -3.69
C GLN A 1144 -48.47 47.29 -4.75
N ASN A 1145 -48.72 46.67 -5.90
CA ASN A 1145 -48.33 47.02 -7.28
C ASN A 1145 -46.88 46.81 -7.76
N SER A 1146 -46.69 45.67 -8.42
CA SER A 1146 -45.86 45.50 -9.64
C SER A 1146 -46.50 46.20 -10.86
N PRO A 1147 -45.93 46.17 -12.10
CA PRO A 1147 -44.59 45.72 -12.53
C PRO A 1147 -43.82 46.76 -13.41
N GLN A 1148 -42.58 46.46 -13.84
CA GLN A 1148 -42.15 46.40 -15.27
C GLN A 1148 -40.62 46.51 -15.48
N GLY A 1149 -40.09 45.61 -16.33
CA GLY A 1149 -39.14 45.94 -17.42
C GLY A 1149 -37.65 46.13 -17.11
N GLY A 1150 -36.80 45.59 -17.99
CA GLY A 1150 -35.37 45.94 -18.07
C GLY A 1150 -34.46 44.78 -18.50
N MET A 1151 -33.96 44.82 -19.73
CA MET A 1151 -32.73 44.13 -20.16
C MET A 1151 -31.53 44.87 -19.48
N LEU A 1152 -30.36 44.29 -19.27
CA LEU A 1152 -29.55 43.42 -20.14
C LEU A 1152 -28.83 42.32 -19.35
#